data_AF-A0A5B8CAE6-F1
#
_entry.id   AF-A0A5B8CAE6-F1
#
_cell.length_a   1.000
_cell.length_b   1.000
_cell.length_c   1.000
_cell.angle_alpha   90.00
_cell.angle_beta   90.00
_cell.angle_gamma   90.00
#
_symmetry.space_group_name_H-M   'P 1'
#
loop_
_entity.id
_entity.type
_entity.pdbx_description
1 polymer ?
#
loop_
_entity_poly.entity_id
_entity_poly.type
_entity_poly.pdbx_seq_one_letter_code
_entity_poly.pdbx_strand_id
1 'polypeptide(L)'
;MLMSAALAVVLGAAAATPALANETDYTIDNPYADVKWSDWAQYTSALHNHSYESDGGNTPAERFEDAYAKGFDIFALTDHNFTNTAWDRTDRPESNDRGKLEYLSTDRLEEMRAGVGRDAKGMLPISYANEQSRANHLLTFWADFNNQSGATLEGNIAQAEELGGVSVVAHPGRYTGGARQTGAQGLIASSHPETVQKYVDLFTRYDSAVGMEIINKKDGDSASDRILWDNILTQTMPERPVWAQSNDDAHSNGALGFSYNVHLMPELSEGAFRHSLEAGTYYASAKVSYRELGNEFISQGATPTISDITVDGDADTVTITGVDTESVRWISEGEVIAEGATIDLDDHDGKVGSYVRAELVGPGGISFTQPFGVHGGPGREVVEVGGIELTASSTTVTADQPVQVTTTATDAQGAPVDLSGAVVAYDTVPGDIISVADDGTITVVNPPLANMAVKVRVTVIAAGQVHTDDVTLTVDVGSTDNLVVAPVLTGDDDVEEYVSSGRMYLDSSDLEIVREGTTEQAVGLRFADLPIPAGAQISEAYVQFTVDEPEASTEDFAVDIRVEDVDDATPFTTETANLTSRAFSEQAVSWADVPLWTVDREAGPDQRTPDLSALLQQIVDRDSWATGNAMVFKITGEGNRSADAFESNAGPVLHVVWTMPEEVPAEEDPEGEREAVIDFRVKTNQGRFVDITEAKAAALREVNYSTGRVVEAVRDFQGREKSFVITVETATKQYRVAVDAETGDAQVTDVTEL
;
A
#
# COMPACT_ATOMS: atom_id res chain seq x y z
N MET A 1 -33.91 -61.05 54.77
CA MET A 1 -34.21 -59.89 53.90
C MET A 1 -33.19 -58.81 54.22
N LEU A 2 -32.53 -58.32 53.16
CA LEU A 2 -31.84 -57.03 53.03
C LEU A 2 -30.49 -56.80 53.73
N MET A 3 -29.52 -56.53 52.84
CA MET A 3 -28.46 -55.51 52.86
C MET A 3 -27.15 -55.82 53.58
N SER A 4 -26.19 -56.29 52.77
CA SER A 4 -24.76 -56.02 52.92
C SER A 4 -24.45 -54.58 52.52
N ALA A 5 -23.87 -53.79 53.43
CA ALA A 5 -23.21 -52.53 53.10
C ALA A 5 -21.69 -52.77 53.15
N ALA A 6 -21.06 -52.70 51.98
CA ALA A 6 -19.60 -52.73 51.86
C ALA A 6 -19.06 -51.30 51.90
N LEU A 7 -18.04 -51.13 52.73
CA LEU A 7 -17.27 -49.93 53.02
C LEU A 7 -16.43 -49.55 51.78
N ALA A 8 -16.59 -48.34 51.26
CA ALA A 8 -15.71 -47.75 50.26
C ALA A 8 -15.06 -46.48 50.83
N VAL A 9 -13.72 -46.49 50.82
CA VAL A 9 -12.84 -45.40 51.20
C VAL A 9 -12.96 -44.28 50.16
N VAL A 10 -13.34 -43.07 50.59
CA VAL A 10 -13.29 -41.86 49.76
C VAL A 10 -11.98 -41.15 50.08
N LEU A 11 -11.05 -41.16 49.12
CA LEU A 11 -9.91 -40.25 49.06
C LEU A 11 -10.45 -38.84 48.77
N GLY A 12 -10.22 -37.90 49.69
CA GLY A 12 -10.46 -36.49 49.45
C GLY A 12 -9.42 -35.93 48.49
N ALA A 13 -9.83 -35.65 47.25
CA ALA A 13 -9.09 -34.75 46.38
C ALA A 13 -9.33 -33.32 46.87
N ALA A 14 -8.30 -32.71 47.45
CA ALA A 14 -8.28 -31.26 47.62
C ALA A 14 -8.23 -30.66 46.22
N ALA A 15 -9.30 -29.96 45.83
CA ALA A 15 -9.29 -29.12 44.64
C ALA A 15 -8.25 -28.03 44.86
N ALA A 16 -7.13 -28.10 44.14
CA ALA A 16 -6.29 -26.93 43.94
C ALA A 16 -7.14 -25.92 43.16
N THR A 17 -7.47 -24.81 43.80
CA THR A 17 -7.92 -23.61 43.09
C THR A 17 -6.85 -23.26 42.05
N PRO A 18 -7.21 -22.97 40.79
CA PRO A 18 -6.24 -22.39 39.87
C PRO A 18 -5.71 -21.12 40.54
N ALA A 19 -4.39 -20.97 40.59
CA ALA A 19 -3.81 -19.67 40.92
C ALA A 19 -4.36 -18.70 39.89
N LEU A 20 -5.03 -17.64 40.35
CA LEU A 20 -5.26 -16.45 39.52
C LEU A 20 -3.89 -16.09 38.95
N ALA A 21 -3.78 -16.02 37.62
CA ALA A 21 -2.63 -15.36 37.02
C ALA A 21 -2.52 -13.97 37.67
N ASN A 22 -1.31 -13.49 37.94
CA ASN A 22 -1.17 -12.08 38.29
C ASN A 22 -1.69 -11.30 37.09
N GLU A 23 -2.82 -10.62 37.25
CA GLU A 23 -3.31 -9.60 36.32
C GLU A 23 -2.25 -8.49 36.21
N THR A 24 -2.15 -7.90 35.02
CA THR A 24 -1.14 -6.89 34.73
C THR A 24 -1.68 -5.55 35.19
N ASP A 25 -1.17 -5.02 36.30
CA ASP A 25 -1.60 -3.74 36.85
C ASP A 25 -1.20 -2.58 35.91
N TYR A 26 -2.16 -2.07 35.13
CA TYR A 26 -1.94 -0.98 34.19
C TYR A 26 -2.08 0.40 34.88
N THR A 27 -1.39 1.40 34.35
CA THR A 27 -1.68 2.81 34.69
C THR A 27 -2.10 3.54 33.43
N ILE A 28 -3.28 4.17 33.48
CA ILE A 28 -3.91 4.82 32.32
C ILE A 28 -3.87 6.35 32.49
N ASP A 29 -3.12 7.02 31.62
CA ASP A 29 -3.11 8.48 31.50
C ASP A 29 -4.32 8.94 30.67
N ASN A 30 -5.30 9.52 31.37
CA ASN A 30 -6.56 9.96 30.77
C ASN A 30 -6.50 11.43 30.30
N PRO A 31 -6.47 11.74 28.99
CA PRO A 31 -6.49 13.12 28.50
C PRO A 31 -7.79 13.87 28.82
N TYR A 32 -8.82 13.15 29.27
CA TYR A 32 -10.12 13.69 29.66
C TYR A 32 -10.34 13.77 31.18
N ALA A 33 -9.31 13.53 32.01
CA ALA A 33 -9.45 13.43 33.47
C ALA A 33 -10.07 14.68 34.12
N ASP A 34 -9.78 15.87 33.57
CA ASP A 34 -10.31 17.15 34.09
C ASP A 34 -11.64 17.55 33.47
N VAL A 35 -12.13 16.83 32.45
CA VAL A 35 -13.39 17.13 31.76
C VAL A 35 -14.57 16.84 32.67
N LYS A 36 -15.41 17.86 32.88
CA LYS A 36 -16.67 17.74 33.61
C LYS A 36 -17.83 17.57 32.64
N TRP A 37 -18.09 16.34 32.22
CA TRP A 37 -19.09 16.01 31.19
C TRP A 37 -20.50 16.58 31.43
N SER A 38 -20.93 16.73 32.69
CA SER A 38 -22.23 17.32 33.03
C SER A 38 -22.29 18.85 32.95
N ASP A 39 -21.13 19.51 33.01
CA ASP A 39 -21.03 20.96 33.25
C ASP A 39 -20.41 21.70 32.06
N TRP A 40 -19.44 21.07 31.39
CA TRP A 40 -18.71 21.65 30.27
C TRP A 40 -19.50 21.52 28.98
N ALA A 41 -19.37 22.52 28.12
CA ALA A 41 -19.97 22.51 26.79
C ALA A 41 -19.01 21.90 25.77
N GLN A 42 -19.58 21.43 24.67
CA GLN A 42 -18.85 20.93 23.52
C GLN A 42 -18.89 21.98 22.41
N TYR A 43 -17.73 22.36 21.91
CA TYR A 43 -17.57 23.44 20.93
C TYR A 43 -16.91 22.92 19.65
N THR A 44 -17.51 23.16 18.50
CA THR A 44 -16.95 22.70 17.22
C THR A 44 -15.97 23.71 16.64
N SER A 45 -14.87 23.22 16.07
CA SER A 45 -13.84 24.07 15.45
C SER A 45 -13.63 23.76 13.97
N ALA A 46 -13.42 24.81 13.17
CA ALA A 46 -12.85 24.71 11.84
C ALA A 46 -11.50 25.46 11.81
N LEU A 47 -10.39 24.72 11.81
CA LEU A 47 -9.06 25.30 12.04
C LEU A 47 -8.21 25.43 10.79
N HIS A 48 -8.66 24.89 9.65
CA HIS A 48 -7.92 24.88 8.39
C HIS A 48 -8.82 25.39 7.26
N ASN A 49 -8.68 26.68 6.93
CA ASN A 49 -9.56 27.36 5.98
C ASN A 49 -8.83 28.44 5.18
N HIS A 50 -9.21 28.57 3.90
CA HIS A 50 -8.62 29.53 2.97
C HIS A 50 -9.65 30.51 2.41
N SER A 51 -9.16 31.66 1.99
CA SER A 51 -9.91 32.75 1.37
C SER A 51 -9.15 33.34 0.18
N TYR A 52 -9.66 34.44 -0.37
CA TYR A 52 -8.95 35.21 -1.39
C TYR A 52 -7.62 35.78 -0.94
N GLU A 53 -7.26 35.82 0.35
CA GLU A 53 -5.89 36.18 0.76
C GLU A 53 -4.84 35.25 0.13
N SER A 54 -5.18 33.98 -0.06
CA SER A 54 -4.33 33.00 -0.75
C SER A 54 -5.00 32.37 -1.99
N ASP A 55 -5.44 31.13 -1.90
CA ASP A 55 -6.00 30.33 -2.99
C ASP A 55 -7.42 29.82 -2.74
N GLY A 56 -8.09 30.33 -1.70
CA GLY A 56 -9.51 30.14 -1.50
C GLY A 56 -10.38 30.89 -2.53
N GLY A 57 -11.63 30.46 -2.66
CA GLY A 57 -12.61 30.93 -3.65
C GLY A 57 -13.66 31.90 -3.13
N ASN A 58 -13.45 32.49 -1.94
CA ASN A 58 -14.40 33.39 -1.27
C ASN A 58 -13.65 34.49 -0.50
N THR A 59 -14.33 35.61 -0.23
CA THR A 59 -13.75 36.67 0.61
C THR A 59 -13.60 36.21 2.07
N PRO A 60 -12.66 36.76 2.86
CA PRO A 60 -12.57 36.47 4.29
C PRO A 60 -13.92 36.59 5.02
N ALA A 61 -14.67 37.68 4.78
CA ALA A 61 -16.00 37.91 5.35
C ALA A 61 -17.00 36.80 5.00
N GLU A 62 -17.04 36.35 3.74
CA GLU A 62 -17.92 35.26 3.32
C GLU A 62 -17.58 33.93 4.01
N ARG A 63 -16.29 33.65 4.28
CA ARG A 63 -15.86 32.46 5.02
C ARG A 63 -16.36 32.51 6.47
N PHE A 64 -16.20 33.65 7.14
CA PHE A 64 -16.67 33.82 8.52
C PHE A 64 -18.20 33.68 8.62
N GLU A 65 -18.95 34.30 7.71
CA GLU A 65 -20.42 34.19 7.70
C GLU A 65 -20.90 32.76 7.44
N ASP A 66 -20.24 32.02 6.53
CA ASP A 66 -20.57 30.61 6.25
C ASP A 66 -20.31 29.71 7.46
N ALA A 67 -19.15 29.87 8.12
CA ALA A 67 -18.83 29.13 9.34
C ALA A 67 -19.83 29.44 10.46
N TYR A 68 -20.19 30.71 10.64
CA TYR A 68 -21.17 31.15 11.62
C TYR A 68 -22.55 30.55 11.34
N ALA A 69 -22.99 30.55 10.08
CA ALA A 69 -24.27 29.98 9.66
C ALA A 69 -24.33 28.45 9.83
N LYS A 70 -23.21 27.75 9.65
CA LYS A 70 -23.08 26.30 9.88
C LYS A 70 -22.93 25.91 11.34
N GLY A 71 -22.81 26.89 12.23
CA GLY A 71 -22.81 26.67 13.66
C GLY A 71 -21.45 26.28 14.25
N PHE A 72 -20.34 26.63 13.58
CA PHE A 72 -19.02 26.48 14.19
C PHE A 72 -18.85 27.45 15.36
N ASP A 73 -18.28 26.98 16.45
CA ASP A 73 -18.04 27.80 17.64
C ASP A 73 -16.65 28.43 17.63
N ILE A 74 -15.69 27.82 16.95
CA ILE A 74 -14.31 28.29 16.80
C ILE A 74 -13.93 28.26 15.31
N PHE A 75 -13.33 29.34 14.82
CA PHE A 75 -12.87 29.40 13.44
C PHE A 75 -11.48 30.03 13.33
N ALA A 76 -10.61 29.40 12.55
CA ALA A 76 -9.33 29.97 12.16
C ALA A 76 -9.29 30.09 10.63
N LEU A 77 -8.92 31.29 10.16
CA LEU A 77 -8.57 31.51 8.77
C LEU A 77 -7.05 31.38 8.66
N THR A 78 -6.59 30.39 7.91
CA THR A 78 -5.20 29.93 7.83
C THR A 78 -4.70 30.01 6.40
N ASP A 79 -4.95 31.12 5.73
CA ASP A 79 -4.49 31.36 4.36
C ASP A 79 -2.99 31.10 4.20
N HIS A 80 -2.60 30.48 3.07
CA HIS A 80 -1.23 30.06 2.80
C HIS A 80 -0.21 31.20 2.94
N ASN A 81 0.64 31.11 3.96
CA ASN A 81 1.70 32.07 4.26
C ASN A 81 1.17 33.50 4.46
N PHE A 82 -0.06 33.61 4.98
CA PHE A 82 -0.68 34.87 5.37
C PHE A 82 -1.22 34.79 6.79
N THR A 83 -0.49 35.40 7.71
CA THR A 83 -0.91 35.50 9.10
C THR A 83 -2.18 36.33 9.24
N ASN A 84 -3.24 35.72 9.75
CA ASN A 84 -4.50 36.38 10.06
C ASN A 84 -4.45 37.04 11.46
N THR A 85 -4.52 38.37 11.52
CA THR A 85 -4.41 39.12 12.78
C THR A 85 -5.77 39.39 13.44
N ALA A 86 -6.77 39.78 12.66
CA ALA A 86 -8.14 40.05 13.09
C ALA A 86 -9.14 39.92 11.93
N TRP A 87 -10.42 39.63 12.25
CA TRP A 87 -11.47 39.44 11.23
C TRP A 87 -12.05 40.74 10.68
N ASP A 88 -11.79 41.86 11.33
CA ASP A 88 -12.14 43.23 10.92
C ASP A 88 -10.88 44.05 10.58
N ARG A 89 -9.79 43.38 10.19
CA ARG A 89 -8.50 44.02 9.91
C ARG A 89 -8.59 45.01 8.73
N THR A 90 -7.73 46.02 8.77
CA THR A 90 -7.70 47.13 7.79
C THR A 90 -6.31 47.39 7.21
N ASP A 91 -5.34 46.53 7.55
CA ASP A 91 -3.94 46.62 7.15
C ASP A 91 -3.64 45.91 5.81
N ARG A 92 -4.67 45.40 5.13
CA ARG A 92 -4.59 44.72 3.84
C ARG A 92 -5.05 45.61 2.69
N PRO A 93 -4.56 45.38 1.45
CA PRO A 93 -5.08 46.08 0.29
C PRO A 93 -6.56 45.75 0.07
N GLU A 94 -7.28 46.63 -0.61
CA GLU A 94 -8.71 46.42 -0.90
C GLU A 94 -8.97 45.19 -1.78
N SER A 95 -8.01 44.83 -2.64
CA SER A 95 -8.09 43.67 -3.52
C SER A 95 -6.70 43.12 -3.85
N ASN A 96 -6.70 41.91 -4.38
CA ASN A 96 -5.55 41.27 -5.03
C ASN A 96 -5.98 40.63 -6.36
N ASP A 97 -5.14 39.78 -6.93
CA ASP A 97 -5.40 39.11 -8.21
C ASP A 97 -6.57 38.11 -8.17
N ARG A 98 -7.02 37.70 -6.97
CA ARG A 98 -8.18 36.82 -6.76
C ARG A 98 -9.49 37.59 -6.66
N GLY A 99 -9.45 38.82 -6.15
CA GLY A 99 -10.64 39.65 -6.01
C GLY A 99 -10.56 40.62 -4.83
N LYS A 100 -11.72 41.09 -4.38
CA LYS A 100 -11.83 42.00 -3.25
C LYS A 100 -11.62 41.26 -1.93
N LEU A 101 -10.76 41.79 -1.08
CA LEU A 101 -10.44 41.22 0.24
C LEU A 101 -11.39 41.82 1.29
N GLU A 102 -12.67 41.48 1.20
CA GLU A 102 -13.67 41.97 2.15
C GLU A 102 -13.54 41.27 3.51
N TYR A 103 -13.40 42.07 4.55
CA TYR A 103 -13.39 41.67 5.96
C TYR A 103 -14.68 42.11 6.66
N LEU A 104 -14.93 41.62 7.88
CA LEU A 104 -16.09 42.05 8.65
C LEU A 104 -15.96 43.52 9.05
N SER A 105 -17.11 44.16 9.29
CA SER A 105 -17.11 45.37 10.11
C SER A 105 -16.91 45.01 11.58
N THR A 106 -16.33 45.91 12.37
CA THR A 106 -16.19 45.72 13.82
C THR A 106 -17.55 45.44 14.50
N ASP A 107 -18.62 46.13 14.10
CA ASP A 107 -19.96 45.87 14.62
C ASP A 107 -20.42 44.44 14.33
N ARG A 108 -20.18 43.93 13.11
CA ARG A 108 -20.55 42.56 12.75
C ARG A 108 -19.71 41.51 13.48
N LEU A 109 -18.42 41.79 13.68
CA LEU A 109 -17.55 40.93 14.49
C LEU A 109 -18.07 40.84 15.93
N GLU A 110 -18.43 41.95 16.55
CA GLU A 110 -19.00 41.97 17.91
C GLU A 110 -20.36 41.26 17.99
N GLU A 111 -21.21 41.39 16.96
CA GLU A 111 -22.46 40.62 16.86
C GLU A 111 -22.21 39.10 16.80
N MET A 112 -21.21 38.66 16.02
CA MET A 112 -20.82 37.25 15.95
C MET A 112 -20.28 36.74 17.29
N ARG A 113 -19.45 37.54 17.98
CA ARG A 113 -18.97 37.20 19.33
C ARG A 113 -20.11 37.07 20.33
N ALA A 114 -21.13 37.92 20.24
CA ALA A 114 -22.31 37.88 21.09
C ALA A 114 -23.32 36.77 20.72
N GLY A 115 -23.13 36.07 19.61
CA GLY A 115 -24.04 35.01 19.17
C GLY A 115 -25.39 35.53 18.66
N VAL A 116 -25.40 36.73 18.06
CA VAL A 116 -26.61 37.30 17.45
C VAL A 116 -27.11 36.39 16.32
N GLY A 117 -28.34 35.88 16.45
CA GLY A 117 -28.93 34.92 15.51
C GLY A 117 -28.59 33.45 15.80
N ARG A 118 -27.86 33.15 16.88
CA ARG A 118 -27.51 31.78 17.33
C ARG A 118 -27.81 31.55 18.81
N ASP A 119 -28.89 32.12 19.33
CA ASP A 119 -29.28 31.98 20.75
C ASP A 119 -28.16 32.31 21.75
N ALA A 120 -27.40 33.37 21.46
CA ALA A 120 -26.22 33.80 22.22
C ALA A 120 -25.03 32.82 22.20
N LYS A 121 -25.01 31.86 21.26
CA LYS A 121 -23.82 31.07 20.94
C LYS A 121 -22.92 31.85 19.99
N GLY A 122 -21.89 32.47 20.57
CA GLY A 122 -20.90 33.22 19.81
C GLY A 122 -20.01 32.33 18.93
N MET A 123 -19.17 32.97 18.12
CA MET A 123 -18.07 32.31 17.42
C MET A 123 -16.74 32.98 17.77
N LEU A 124 -15.76 32.16 18.14
CA LEU A 124 -14.45 32.57 18.62
C LEU A 124 -13.46 32.68 17.45
N PRO A 125 -12.94 33.87 17.16
CA PRO A 125 -11.85 34.06 16.21
C PRO A 125 -10.50 33.70 16.83
N ILE A 126 -9.62 33.08 16.04
CA ILE A 126 -8.24 32.78 16.44
C ILE A 126 -7.28 33.77 15.78
N SER A 127 -6.50 34.46 16.61
CA SER A 127 -5.48 35.41 16.16
C SER A 127 -4.17 34.73 15.79
N TYR A 128 -3.47 35.36 14.85
CA TYR A 128 -2.20 34.91 14.28
C TYR A 128 -2.25 33.46 13.79
N ALA A 129 -3.34 33.13 13.09
CA ALA A 129 -3.53 31.85 12.42
C ALA A 129 -2.94 31.89 11.00
N ASN A 130 -2.26 30.82 10.58
CA ASN A 130 -1.59 30.73 9.29
C ASN A 130 -1.35 29.25 8.91
N GLU A 131 -1.46 28.90 7.63
CA GLU A 131 -0.87 27.67 7.10
C GLU A 131 0.47 28.00 6.44
N GLN A 132 1.55 27.56 7.09
CA GLN A 132 2.91 27.70 6.60
C GLN A 132 3.15 26.66 5.49
N SER A 133 3.18 27.09 4.22
CA SER A 133 3.14 26.21 3.03
C SER A 133 4.31 26.34 2.04
N ARG A 134 5.45 26.92 2.46
CA ARG A 134 6.70 26.92 1.67
C ARG A 134 7.49 25.61 1.78
N ALA A 135 7.11 24.75 2.72
CA ALA A 135 7.60 23.38 2.91
C ALA A 135 6.36 22.47 3.08
N ASN A 136 6.50 21.28 3.67
CA ASN A 136 5.34 20.53 4.18
C ASN A 136 4.48 21.44 5.04
N HIS A 137 3.16 21.35 4.86
CA HIS A 137 2.25 22.32 5.45
C HIS A 137 2.15 22.16 6.97
N LEU A 138 2.03 23.30 7.64
CA LEU A 138 1.93 23.39 9.10
C LEU A 138 0.92 24.48 9.45
N LEU A 139 -0.11 24.12 10.21
CA LEU A 139 -0.98 25.11 10.84
C LEU A 139 -0.25 25.71 12.03
N THR A 140 -0.26 27.03 12.14
CA THR A 140 0.32 27.78 13.26
C THR A 140 -0.71 28.74 13.83
N PHE A 141 -0.76 28.84 15.16
CA PHE A 141 -1.70 29.67 15.91
C PHE A 141 -0.95 30.49 16.96
N TRP A 142 -1.40 31.72 17.22
CA TRP A 142 -0.75 32.66 18.15
C TRP A 142 0.73 32.95 17.83
N ALA A 143 1.16 32.75 16.59
CA ALA A 143 2.53 33.01 16.13
C ALA A 143 2.51 33.97 14.93
N ASP A 144 3.03 35.19 15.12
CA ASP A 144 2.99 36.24 14.10
C ASP A 144 4.16 36.13 13.12
N PHE A 145 4.07 35.21 12.15
CA PHE A 145 5.08 35.06 11.11
C PHE A 145 4.56 34.41 9.82
N ASN A 146 5.21 34.74 8.71
CA ASN A 146 5.08 34.02 7.44
C ASN A 146 6.46 33.46 7.06
N ASN A 147 6.49 32.18 6.73
CA ASN A 147 7.71 31.56 6.23
C ASN A 147 8.10 32.10 4.82
N GLN A 148 9.29 31.70 4.35
CA GLN A 148 9.86 32.15 3.09
C GLN A 148 10.41 30.96 2.30
N SER A 149 10.88 31.22 1.06
CA SER A 149 11.57 30.20 0.27
C SER A 149 12.76 29.61 1.04
N GLY A 150 12.91 28.28 1.00
CA GLY A 150 13.91 27.55 1.77
C GLY A 150 13.51 27.24 3.22
N ALA A 151 12.29 27.57 3.65
CA ALA A 151 11.77 27.11 4.93
C ALA A 151 11.70 25.57 4.97
N THR A 152 11.80 25.01 6.17
CA THR A 152 11.59 23.59 6.44
C THR A 152 10.42 23.43 7.41
N LEU A 153 9.80 22.24 7.45
CA LEU A 153 8.75 21.93 8.41
C LEU A 153 9.24 22.17 9.86
N GLU A 154 10.41 21.62 10.18
CA GLU A 154 11.04 21.80 11.50
C GLU A 154 11.30 23.27 11.82
N GLY A 155 11.85 24.04 10.88
CA GLY A 155 12.12 25.47 11.10
C GLY A 155 10.87 26.27 11.38
N ASN A 156 9.74 25.94 10.74
CA ASN A 156 8.46 26.59 11.01
C ASN A 156 7.91 26.22 12.39
N ILE A 157 8.04 24.95 12.82
CA ILE A 157 7.66 24.52 14.17
C ILE A 157 8.51 25.26 15.22
N ALA A 158 9.83 25.27 15.05
CA ALA A 158 10.75 25.97 15.95
C ALA A 158 10.44 27.46 16.05
N GLN A 159 10.09 28.10 14.94
CA GLN A 159 9.72 29.52 14.93
C GLN A 159 8.39 29.77 15.65
N ALA A 160 7.39 28.89 15.47
CA ALA A 160 6.14 28.97 16.21
C ALA A 160 6.38 28.84 17.72
N GLU A 161 7.26 27.92 18.14
CA GLU A 161 7.64 27.74 19.53
C GLU A 161 8.32 28.98 20.13
N GLU A 162 9.29 29.55 19.41
CA GLU A 162 10.00 30.76 19.86
C GLU A 162 9.04 31.94 20.10
N LEU A 163 7.98 32.02 19.30
CA LEU A 163 6.94 33.03 19.42
C LEU A 163 5.86 32.69 20.47
N GLY A 164 5.96 31.53 21.12
CA GLY A 164 4.98 31.05 22.11
C GLY A 164 3.67 30.59 21.48
N GLY A 165 3.67 30.27 20.19
CA GLY A 165 2.52 29.73 19.46
C GLY A 165 2.36 28.22 19.63
N VAL A 166 1.37 27.69 18.92
CA VAL A 166 1.07 26.26 18.81
C VAL A 166 1.05 25.89 17.33
N SER A 167 1.44 24.67 17.01
CA SER A 167 1.48 24.16 15.65
C SER A 167 0.90 22.76 15.51
N VAL A 168 0.33 22.47 14.34
CA VAL A 168 -0.27 21.20 13.97
C VAL A 168 0.20 20.84 12.57
N VAL A 169 0.75 19.63 12.41
CA VAL A 169 1.17 19.12 11.09
C VAL A 169 -0.08 18.92 10.22
N ALA A 170 -0.11 19.56 9.05
CA ALA A 170 -1.26 19.50 8.16
C ALA A 170 -1.08 18.39 7.10
N HIS A 171 -2.11 17.59 6.89
CA HIS A 171 -2.23 16.53 5.87
C HIS A 171 -0.91 15.84 5.46
N PRO A 172 -0.17 15.23 6.40
CA PRO A 172 1.17 14.70 6.11
C PRO A 172 1.18 13.65 4.99
N GLY A 173 0.09 12.92 4.77
CA GLY A 173 -0.09 11.94 3.69
C GLY A 173 0.25 12.47 2.30
N ARG A 174 0.03 13.76 2.06
CA ARG A 174 0.40 14.46 0.83
C ARG A 174 1.89 14.43 0.52
N TYR A 175 2.73 14.33 1.55
CA TYR A 175 4.19 14.40 1.44
C TYR A 175 4.90 13.07 1.72
N THR A 176 4.16 12.06 2.17
CA THR A 176 4.70 10.75 2.55
C THR A 176 4.36 9.66 1.55
N GLY A 177 3.50 9.94 0.56
CA GLY A 177 2.96 8.94 -0.36
C GLY A 177 1.68 8.25 0.14
N GLY A 178 1.19 8.61 1.33
CA GLY A 178 -0.05 8.08 1.91
C GLY A 178 -1.34 8.68 1.35
N ALA A 179 -1.25 9.77 0.58
CA ALA A 179 -2.42 10.43 0.00
C ALA A 179 -3.17 9.52 -0.97
N ARG A 180 -4.49 9.44 -0.78
CA ARG A 180 -5.46 8.62 -1.54
C ARG A 180 -5.22 7.11 -1.46
N GLN A 181 -4.29 6.68 -0.62
CA GLN A 181 -3.99 5.27 -0.43
C GLN A 181 -4.69 4.76 0.83
N THR A 182 -5.49 3.71 0.70
CA THR A 182 -6.10 3.00 1.85
C THR A 182 -5.62 1.56 1.99
N GLY A 183 -5.03 0.99 0.93
CA GLY A 183 -4.52 -0.38 0.89
C GLY A 183 -3.01 -0.49 1.16
N ALA A 184 -2.37 -1.49 0.56
CA ALA A 184 -0.96 -1.82 0.77
C ALA A 184 0.00 -0.65 0.57
N GLN A 185 -0.18 0.16 -0.49
CA GLN A 185 0.67 1.33 -0.75
C GLN A 185 0.63 2.33 0.41
N GLY A 186 -0.55 2.56 0.99
CA GLY A 186 -0.75 3.48 2.10
C GLY A 186 -0.12 2.97 3.39
N LEU A 187 -0.27 1.66 3.63
CA LEU A 187 0.33 0.95 4.75
C LEU A 187 1.86 0.99 4.70
N ILE A 188 2.45 0.75 3.52
CA ILE A 188 3.91 0.86 3.31
C ILE A 188 4.39 2.29 3.53
N ALA A 189 3.76 3.26 2.85
CA ALA A 189 4.17 4.67 2.91
C ALA A 189 4.15 5.23 4.34
N SER A 190 3.09 4.93 5.08
CA SER A 190 2.84 5.48 6.42
C SER A 190 3.51 4.69 7.55
N SER A 191 4.08 3.52 7.24
CA SER A 191 4.86 2.70 8.18
C SER A 191 6.34 2.67 7.86
N HIS A 192 6.78 3.34 6.79
CA HIS A 192 8.18 3.38 6.43
C HIS A 192 9.03 3.99 7.57
N PRO A 193 10.11 3.32 8.04
CA PRO A 193 10.83 3.73 9.24
C PRO A 193 11.34 5.18 9.20
N GLU A 194 11.88 5.61 8.06
CA GLU A 194 12.36 6.99 7.88
C GLU A 194 11.22 8.04 7.95
N THR A 195 10.05 7.71 7.41
CA THR A 195 8.87 8.57 7.47
C THR A 195 8.42 8.72 8.91
N VAL A 196 8.25 7.62 9.63
CA VAL A 196 7.80 7.64 11.03
C VAL A 196 8.81 8.40 11.91
N GLN A 197 10.11 8.08 11.79
CA GLN A 197 11.16 8.69 12.61
C GLN A 197 11.22 10.21 12.43
N LYS A 198 11.05 10.71 11.19
CA LYS A 198 10.99 12.15 10.92
C LYS A 198 9.94 12.85 11.80
N TYR A 199 8.74 12.29 11.92
CA TYR A 199 7.68 12.92 12.71
C TYR A 199 7.85 12.70 14.22
N VAL A 200 8.31 11.50 14.63
CA VAL A 200 8.68 11.23 16.04
C VAL A 200 9.71 12.25 16.55
N ASP A 201 10.74 12.53 15.75
CA ASP A 201 11.77 13.52 16.10
C ASP A 201 11.21 14.93 16.25
N LEU A 202 10.27 15.34 15.37
CA LEU A 202 9.62 16.65 15.45
C LEU A 202 8.78 16.80 16.71
N PHE A 203 7.90 15.83 17.00
CA PHE A 203 7.03 15.89 18.16
C PHE A 203 7.79 15.78 19.49
N THR A 204 8.86 15.00 19.53
CA THR A 204 9.71 14.86 20.72
C THR A 204 10.53 16.11 20.99
N ARG A 205 10.92 16.85 19.94
CA ARG A 205 11.78 18.04 20.06
C ARG A 205 11.02 19.32 20.42
N TYR A 206 9.76 19.44 20.01
CA TYR A 206 8.98 20.67 20.11
C TYR A 206 7.65 20.42 20.83
N ASP A 207 7.48 21.03 22.01
CA ASP A 207 6.24 20.97 22.80
C ASP A 207 5.10 21.71 22.08
N SER A 208 5.44 22.76 21.33
CA SER A 208 4.49 23.54 20.54
C SER A 208 3.87 22.77 19.37
N ALA A 209 4.46 21.66 18.92
CA ALA A 209 3.86 20.76 17.93
C ALA A 209 2.88 19.82 18.65
N VAL A 210 1.63 20.21 18.78
CA VAL A 210 0.68 19.50 19.66
C VAL A 210 0.04 18.29 18.99
N GLY A 211 0.05 18.21 17.66
CA GLY A 211 -0.66 17.17 16.95
C GLY A 211 -0.50 17.19 15.44
N MET A 212 -1.28 16.34 14.78
CA MET A 212 -1.36 16.25 13.34
C MET A 212 -2.80 16.06 12.88
N GLU A 213 -3.07 16.51 11.65
CA GLU A 213 -4.29 16.14 10.96
C GLU A 213 -4.25 14.65 10.61
N ILE A 214 -5.22 13.91 11.16
CA ILE A 214 -5.46 12.52 10.80
C ILE A 214 -6.53 12.41 9.73
N ILE A 215 -7.37 13.43 9.57
CA ILE A 215 -8.34 13.57 8.47
C ILE A 215 -8.28 15.01 7.97
N ASN A 216 -8.13 15.15 6.67
CA ASN A 216 -8.07 16.42 5.96
C ASN A 216 -9.00 16.38 4.73
N LYS A 217 -9.73 17.48 4.47
CA LYS A 217 -10.78 17.55 3.43
C LYS A 217 -11.80 16.43 3.61
N LYS A 218 -12.02 15.68 2.53
CA LYS A 218 -12.85 14.48 2.45
C LYS A 218 -11.98 13.23 2.50
N ASP A 219 -10.91 13.29 3.29
CA ASP A 219 -9.99 12.19 3.55
C ASP A 219 -9.12 11.75 2.36
N GLY A 220 -9.05 12.56 1.30
CA GLY A 220 -8.21 12.27 0.13
C GLY A 220 -6.72 12.34 0.47
N ASP A 221 -6.22 13.50 0.90
CA ASP A 221 -4.79 13.72 1.15
C ASP A 221 -4.27 13.02 2.42
N SER A 222 -5.18 12.45 3.22
CA SER A 222 -4.91 11.91 4.57
C SER A 222 -5.37 10.47 4.76
N ALA A 223 -5.78 9.77 3.70
CA ALA A 223 -6.35 8.41 3.77
C ALA A 223 -5.53 7.40 4.59
N SER A 224 -4.21 7.56 4.65
CA SER A 224 -3.31 6.73 5.47
C SER A 224 -2.75 7.41 6.73
N ASP A 225 -3.14 8.64 7.03
CA ASP A 225 -2.56 9.41 8.14
C ASP A 225 -2.89 8.83 9.51
N ARG A 226 -3.93 7.99 9.64
CA ARG A 226 -4.18 7.22 10.87
C ARG A 226 -3.11 6.18 11.12
N ILE A 227 -2.61 5.52 10.07
CA ILE A 227 -1.49 4.56 10.17
C ILE A 227 -0.24 5.29 10.63
N LEU A 228 0.07 6.43 10.00
CA LEU A 228 1.22 7.25 10.38
C LEU A 228 1.10 7.73 11.83
N TRP A 229 -0.09 8.19 12.23
CA TRP A 229 -0.36 8.63 13.59
C TRP A 229 -0.15 7.50 14.59
N ASP A 230 -0.71 6.31 14.36
CA ASP A 230 -0.51 5.15 15.24
C ASP A 230 0.97 4.76 15.35
N ASN A 231 1.71 4.75 14.23
CA ASN A 231 3.15 4.45 14.24
C ASN A 231 3.97 5.49 15.02
N ILE A 232 3.58 6.76 14.99
CA ILE A 232 4.18 7.81 15.81
C ILE A 232 3.82 7.59 17.28
N LEU A 233 2.56 7.29 17.60
CA LEU A 233 2.10 7.05 18.96
C LEU A 233 2.83 5.85 19.60
N THR A 234 3.06 4.77 18.86
CA THR A 234 3.83 3.61 19.35
C THR A 234 5.23 4.00 19.87
N GLN A 235 5.83 5.05 19.31
CA GLN A 235 7.17 5.51 19.69
C GLN A 235 7.19 6.73 20.63
N THR A 236 6.06 7.41 20.80
CA THR A 236 5.98 8.68 21.54
C THR A 236 5.14 8.58 22.80
N MET A 237 4.09 7.76 22.81
CA MET A 237 3.28 7.49 24.00
C MET A 237 4.01 6.52 24.94
N PRO A 238 3.68 6.55 26.24
CA PRO A 238 2.81 7.54 26.90
C PRO A 238 3.49 8.89 27.19
N GLU A 239 4.81 9.00 27.05
CA GLU A 239 5.59 10.16 27.52
C GLU A 239 5.30 11.46 26.76
N ARG A 240 5.05 11.35 25.45
CA ARG A 240 4.82 12.48 24.55
C ARG A 240 3.59 12.24 23.69
N PRO A 241 2.42 12.74 24.10
CA PRO A 241 1.23 12.58 23.29
C PRO A 241 1.28 13.41 22.01
N VAL A 242 0.68 12.86 20.94
CA VAL A 242 0.48 13.54 19.66
C VAL A 242 -1.01 13.53 19.36
N TRP A 243 -1.64 14.69 19.36
CA TRP A 243 -3.09 14.79 19.27
C TRP A 243 -3.60 14.68 17.82
N ALA A 244 -4.67 13.92 17.63
CA ALA A 244 -5.38 13.84 16.36
C ALA A 244 -6.24 15.07 16.12
N GLN A 245 -6.18 15.60 14.90
CA GLN A 245 -7.11 16.62 14.40
C GLN A 245 -7.81 16.18 13.12
N SER A 246 -9.03 16.67 12.93
CA SER A 246 -9.77 16.57 11.69
C SER A 246 -10.16 17.98 11.22
N ASN A 247 -9.78 18.35 10.00
CA ASN A 247 -10.12 19.67 9.43
C ASN A 247 -10.45 19.58 7.94
N ASP A 248 -11.22 20.54 7.43
CA ASP A 248 -11.69 20.52 6.04
C ASP A 248 -10.66 21.01 5.00
N ASP A 249 -9.62 21.76 5.39
CA ASP A 249 -8.76 22.51 4.44
C ASP A 249 -9.62 23.23 3.37
N ALA A 250 -10.60 23.98 3.88
CA ALA A 250 -11.71 24.42 3.07
C ALA A 250 -11.34 25.65 2.23
N HIS A 251 -11.21 25.45 0.92
CA HIS A 251 -10.96 26.49 -0.08
C HIS A 251 -12.24 27.14 -0.62
N SER A 252 -13.42 26.69 -0.19
CA SER A 252 -14.71 27.30 -0.56
C SER A 252 -15.76 27.06 0.51
N ASN A 253 -16.83 27.86 0.48
CA ASN A 253 -17.98 27.64 1.38
C ASN A 253 -18.62 26.24 1.18
N GLY A 254 -18.58 25.68 -0.03
CA GLY A 254 -19.08 24.31 -0.27
C GLY A 254 -18.22 23.20 0.33
N ALA A 255 -16.96 23.50 0.69
CA ALA A 255 -16.00 22.54 1.21
C ALA A 255 -15.93 22.48 2.75
N LEU A 256 -16.62 23.40 3.45
CA LEU A 256 -16.63 23.44 4.92
C LEU A 256 -17.80 22.62 5.50
N GLY A 257 -17.52 21.79 6.52
CA GLY A 257 -18.49 21.04 7.32
C GLY A 257 -18.40 19.52 7.21
N PHE A 258 -17.29 18.96 6.72
CA PHE A 258 -17.08 17.51 6.64
C PHE A 258 -16.16 16.99 7.75
N SER A 259 -15.17 17.77 8.16
CA SER A 259 -14.07 17.35 9.05
C SER A 259 -13.78 18.46 10.05
N TYR A 260 -13.89 18.16 11.35
CA TYR A 260 -13.82 19.15 12.43
C TYR A 260 -13.41 18.53 13.78
N ASN A 261 -13.07 19.38 14.75
CA ASN A 261 -12.80 18.95 16.12
C ASN A 261 -13.92 19.38 17.06
N VAL A 262 -14.10 18.64 18.15
CA VAL A 262 -15.06 18.95 19.22
C VAL A 262 -14.31 19.15 20.52
N HIS A 263 -14.22 20.40 20.96
CA HIS A 263 -13.49 20.83 22.14
C HIS A 263 -14.37 20.79 23.39
N LEU A 264 -13.85 20.15 24.45
CA LEU A 264 -14.52 19.99 25.74
C LEU A 264 -13.97 21.07 26.66
N MET A 265 -14.76 22.12 26.88
CA MET A 265 -14.28 23.33 27.56
C MET A 265 -15.31 23.91 28.53
N PRO A 266 -14.84 24.56 29.62
CA PRO A 266 -15.74 25.23 30.57
C PRO A 266 -16.42 26.46 30.00
N GLU A 267 -15.83 27.11 29.00
CA GLU A 267 -16.33 28.33 28.36
C GLU A 267 -15.74 28.50 26.95
N LEU A 268 -16.38 29.34 26.13
CA LEU A 268 -15.88 29.72 24.81
C LEU A 268 -14.91 30.91 24.95
N SER A 269 -13.62 30.64 25.15
CA SER A 269 -12.56 31.65 25.22
C SER A 269 -11.26 31.16 24.59
N GLU A 270 -10.40 32.07 24.12
CA GLU A 270 -9.11 31.68 23.50
C GLU A 270 -8.22 30.91 24.47
N GLY A 271 -8.24 31.27 25.76
CA GLY A 271 -7.45 30.57 26.78
C GLY A 271 -7.92 29.13 27.00
N ALA A 272 -9.23 28.90 27.07
CA ALA A 272 -9.79 27.55 27.18
C ALA A 272 -9.52 26.73 25.92
N PHE A 273 -9.64 27.34 24.73
CA PHE A 273 -9.36 26.69 23.45
C PHE A 273 -7.89 26.31 23.29
N ARG A 274 -6.97 27.22 23.61
CA ARG A 274 -5.54 26.93 23.62
C ARG A 274 -5.20 25.77 24.56
N HIS A 275 -5.72 25.81 25.79
CA HIS A 275 -5.52 24.74 26.75
C HIS A 275 -6.05 23.40 26.22
N SER A 276 -7.21 23.40 25.57
CA SER A 276 -7.77 22.19 24.96
C SER A 276 -6.86 21.60 23.87
N LEU A 277 -6.25 22.44 23.02
CA LEU A 277 -5.28 21.99 22.02
C LEU A 277 -4.01 21.40 22.65
N GLU A 278 -3.47 22.05 23.69
CA GLU A 278 -2.22 21.62 24.35
C GLU A 278 -2.44 20.35 25.19
N ALA A 279 -3.56 20.26 25.92
CA ALA A 279 -3.86 19.18 26.85
C ALA A 279 -4.61 17.99 26.22
N GLY A 280 -5.11 18.12 24.99
CA GLY A 280 -5.86 17.06 24.32
C GLY A 280 -7.31 16.91 24.79
N THR A 281 -7.91 17.92 25.43
CA THR A 281 -9.31 17.85 25.93
C THR A 281 -10.34 18.07 24.81
N TYR A 282 -10.20 17.34 23.72
CA TYR A 282 -11.07 17.37 22.55
C TYR A 282 -11.10 16.02 21.86
N TYR A 283 -11.91 15.86 20.83
CA TYR A 283 -11.88 14.69 19.97
C TYR A 283 -12.08 15.12 18.51
N ALA A 284 -11.50 14.36 17.58
CA ALA A 284 -11.64 14.62 16.14
C ALA A 284 -12.92 13.97 15.62
N SER A 285 -13.58 14.59 14.64
CA SER A 285 -14.82 14.08 14.06
C SER A 285 -14.89 14.36 12.56
N ALA A 286 -15.36 13.37 11.81
CA ALA A 286 -15.48 13.47 10.37
C ALA A 286 -16.72 12.76 9.84
N LYS A 287 -17.33 13.37 8.81
CA LYS A 287 -18.39 12.78 7.99
C LYS A 287 -17.86 11.86 6.90
N VAL A 288 -16.54 11.85 6.69
CA VAL A 288 -15.85 11.08 5.66
C VAL A 288 -14.59 10.47 6.27
N SER A 289 -14.35 9.18 6.03
CA SER A 289 -13.15 8.46 6.43
C SER A 289 -13.00 7.24 5.52
N TYR A 290 -12.19 7.35 4.48
CA TYR A 290 -12.07 6.37 3.40
C TYR A 290 -11.50 5.05 3.88
N ARG A 291 -10.51 5.08 4.78
CA ARG A 291 -9.92 3.85 5.31
C ARG A 291 -10.90 3.07 6.17
N GLU A 292 -11.67 3.76 7.00
CA GLU A 292 -12.52 3.15 8.03
C GLU A 292 -13.94 2.84 7.54
N LEU A 293 -14.49 3.68 6.66
CA LEU A 293 -15.88 3.61 6.19
C LEU A 293 -16.00 3.25 4.70
N GLY A 294 -14.89 3.31 3.95
CA GLY A 294 -14.88 3.12 2.50
C GLY A 294 -15.17 4.42 1.73
N ASN A 295 -14.72 4.46 0.46
CA ASN A 295 -14.94 5.57 -0.45
C ASN A 295 -16.42 5.77 -0.85
N GLU A 296 -17.23 4.71 -0.81
CA GLU A 296 -18.66 4.73 -1.13
C GLU A 296 -19.54 5.17 0.06
N PHE A 297 -18.98 5.41 1.23
CA PHE A 297 -19.75 5.83 2.40
C PHE A 297 -20.39 7.20 2.18
N ILE A 298 -21.68 7.31 2.51
CA ILE A 298 -22.43 8.57 2.45
C ILE A 298 -22.97 8.87 3.85
N SER A 299 -22.46 9.95 4.45
CA SER A 299 -22.90 10.44 5.76
C SER A 299 -24.41 10.72 5.81
N GLN A 300 -25.06 10.20 6.85
CA GLN A 300 -26.48 10.38 7.15
C GLN A 300 -26.67 10.89 8.59
N GLY A 301 -26.86 12.20 8.74
CA GLY A 301 -27.17 12.81 10.03
C GLY A 301 -25.96 13.41 10.75
N ALA A 302 -25.98 13.33 12.09
CA ALA A 302 -24.91 13.83 12.94
C ALA A 302 -23.79 12.78 13.06
N THR A 303 -22.54 13.24 13.12
CA THR A 303 -21.42 12.37 13.50
C THR A 303 -21.64 11.85 14.92
N PRO A 304 -21.04 10.69 15.28
CA PRO A 304 -20.94 10.27 16.66
C PRO A 304 -20.45 11.40 17.58
N THR A 305 -20.97 11.46 18.80
CA THR A 305 -20.49 12.40 19.83
C THR A 305 -20.26 11.68 21.14
N ILE A 306 -19.27 12.15 21.91
CA ILE A 306 -18.92 11.55 23.19
C ILE A 306 -19.61 12.33 24.29
N SER A 307 -20.41 11.65 25.12
CA SER A 307 -21.15 12.27 26.23
C SER A 307 -20.54 12.01 27.59
N ASP A 308 -19.75 10.95 27.74
CA ASP A 308 -19.00 10.62 28.95
C ASP A 308 -17.84 9.68 28.62
N ILE A 309 -16.74 9.80 29.37
CA ILE A 309 -15.65 8.84 29.42
C ILE A 309 -15.33 8.58 30.88
N THR A 310 -15.34 7.30 31.27
CA THR A 310 -14.95 6.84 32.60
C THR A 310 -13.72 5.94 32.48
N VAL A 311 -12.69 6.22 33.27
CA VAL A 311 -11.49 5.38 33.43
C VAL A 311 -11.48 4.84 34.85
N ASP A 312 -11.43 3.52 35.00
CA ASP A 312 -11.28 2.84 36.29
C ASP A 312 -9.92 2.14 36.32
N GLY A 313 -8.96 2.76 37.01
CA GLY A 313 -7.61 2.23 37.11
C GLY A 313 -7.42 1.12 38.15
N ASP A 314 -8.44 0.78 38.94
CA ASP A 314 -8.38 -0.44 39.79
C ASP A 314 -8.83 -1.68 39.00
N ALA A 315 -9.54 -1.47 37.88
CA ALA A 315 -10.08 -2.51 37.01
C ALA A 315 -9.50 -2.45 35.59
N ASP A 316 -8.52 -1.58 35.35
CA ASP A 316 -7.87 -1.37 34.05
C ASP A 316 -8.84 -1.20 32.88
N THR A 317 -9.95 -0.50 33.12
CA THR A 317 -11.01 -0.29 32.11
C THR A 317 -11.14 1.16 31.66
N VAL A 318 -11.49 1.31 30.38
CA VAL A 318 -11.95 2.57 29.80
C VAL A 318 -13.33 2.36 29.19
N THR A 319 -14.31 3.17 29.58
CA THR A 319 -15.69 3.13 29.07
C THR A 319 -16.07 4.46 28.41
N ILE A 320 -16.63 4.40 27.21
CA ILE A 320 -17.09 5.55 26.42
C ILE A 320 -18.61 5.49 26.24
N THR A 321 -19.30 6.57 26.59
CA THR A 321 -20.73 6.74 26.31
C THR A 321 -20.91 7.61 25.06
N GLY A 322 -21.17 6.97 23.92
CA GLY A 322 -21.44 7.63 22.63
C GLY A 322 -22.93 7.94 22.38
N VAL A 323 -23.20 9.01 21.64
CA VAL A 323 -24.50 9.33 21.03
C VAL A 323 -24.35 9.21 19.51
N ASP A 324 -25.41 8.77 18.83
CA ASP A 324 -25.40 8.47 17.38
C ASP A 324 -24.26 7.50 16.98
N THR A 325 -23.93 6.58 17.88
CA THR A 325 -22.85 5.59 17.75
C THR A 325 -23.44 4.19 17.58
N GLU A 326 -22.98 3.47 16.56
CA GLU A 326 -23.36 2.08 16.29
C GLU A 326 -22.30 1.09 16.77
N SER A 327 -21.02 1.47 16.69
CA SER A 327 -19.91 0.67 17.17
C SER A 327 -18.79 1.53 17.74
N VAL A 328 -18.02 0.95 18.66
CA VAL A 328 -16.80 1.51 19.21
C VAL A 328 -15.70 0.49 18.98
N ARG A 329 -14.61 0.89 18.34
CA ARG A 329 -13.41 0.07 18.14
C ARG A 329 -12.29 0.63 18.98
N TRP A 330 -11.53 -0.24 19.65
CA TRP A 330 -10.36 0.13 20.44
C TRP A 330 -9.10 -0.27 19.71
N ILE A 331 -8.19 0.67 19.58
CA ILE A 331 -6.97 0.56 18.79
C ILE A 331 -5.76 0.72 19.70
N SER A 332 -4.78 -0.15 19.54
CA SER A 332 -3.44 -0.03 20.12
C SER A 332 -2.41 -0.43 19.08
N GLU A 333 -1.37 0.37 18.92
CA GLU A 333 -0.29 0.16 17.93
C GLU A 333 -0.82 -0.16 16.52
N GLY A 334 -1.83 0.61 16.08
CA GLY A 334 -2.44 0.47 14.75
C GLY A 334 -3.45 -0.66 14.58
N GLU A 335 -3.58 -1.57 15.54
CA GLU A 335 -4.47 -2.73 15.47
C GLU A 335 -5.76 -2.54 16.28
N VAL A 336 -6.89 -2.98 15.73
CA VAL A 336 -8.14 -3.07 16.51
C VAL A 336 -8.03 -4.26 17.47
N ILE A 337 -7.91 -3.97 18.77
CA ILE A 337 -7.73 -4.99 19.81
C ILE A 337 -9.06 -5.40 20.48
N ALA A 338 -10.06 -4.51 20.47
CA ALA A 338 -11.37 -4.76 21.07
C ALA A 338 -12.50 -4.02 20.35
N GLU A 339 -13.73 -4.50 20.50
CA GLU A 339 -14.95 -3.81 20.07
C GLU A 339 -15.95 -3.73 21.22
N GLY A 340 -16.66 -2.61 21.31
CA GLY A 340 -17.63 -2.35 22.36
C GLY A 340 -17.33 -1.06 23.14
N ALA A 341 -18.33 -0.58 23.88
CA ALA A 341 -18.24 0.69 24.61
C ALA A 341 -17.18 0.70 25.73
N THR A 342 -16.81 -0.47 26.23
CA THR A 342 -15.82 -0.65 27.30
C THR A 342 -14.71 -1.55 26.79
N ILE A 343 -13.45 -1.17 27.04
CA ILE A 343 -12.30 -2.06 26.99
C ILE A 343 -11.82 -2.34 28.41
N ASP A 344 -11.45 -3.59 28.65
CA ASP A 344 -10.71 -4.06 29.80
C ASP A 344 -9.31 -4.46 29.30
N LEU A 345 -8.26 -3.78 29.76
CA LEU A 345 -6.91 -3.98 29.23
C LEU A 345 -6.36 -5.37 29.57
N ASP A 346 -6.77 -5.97 30.69
CA ASP A 346 -6.35 -7.31 31.11
C ASP A 346 -6.81 -8.39 30.11
N ASP A 347 -7.99 -8.21 29.50
CA ASP A 347 -8.53 -9.11 28.47
C ASP A 347 -7.69 -9.10 27.17
N HIS A 348 -6.77 -8.15 27.03
CA HIS A 348 -5.95 -7.89 25.85
C HIS A 348 -4.44 -7.85 26.14
N ASP A 349 -4.02 -8.49 27.23
CA ASP A 349 -2.61 -8.66 27.62
C ASP A 349 -1.73 -9.10 26.42
N GLY A 350 -0.61 -8.39 26.23
CA GLY A 350 0.31 -8.60 25.10
C GLY A 350 -0.11 -7.97 23.76
N LYS A 351 -1.31 -7.38 23.67
CA LYS A 351 -1.75 -6.55 22.54
C LYS A 351 -1.82 -5.06 22.87
N VAL A 352 -1.85 -4.72 24.17
CA VAL A 352 -1.85 -3.34 24.64
C VAL A 352 -0.42 -2.80 24.63
N GLY A 353 -0.16 -1.84 23.74
CA GLY A 353 1.08 -1.09 23.66
C GLY A 353 1.13 0.09 24.63
N SER A 354 1.81 1.16 24.22
CA SER A 354 1.98 2.38 25.02
C SER A 354 0.76 3.29 25.07
N TYR A 355 -0.30 2.97 24.31
CA TYR A 355 -1.55 3.70 24.30
C TYR A 355 -2.73 2.81 23.92
N VAL A 356 -3.93 3.26 24.27
CA VAL A 356 -5.17 2.85 23.60
C VAL A 356 -5.92 4.08 23.12
N ARG A 357 -6.62 3.98 22.00
CA ARG A 357 -7.53 5.01 21.50
C ARG A 357 -8.80 4.37 20.97
N ALA A 358 -9.87 5.15 20.82
CA ALA A 358 -11.14 4.63 20.33
C ALA A 358 -11.65 5.37 19.10
N GLU A 359 -12.33 4.61 18.25
CA GLU A 359 -13.09 5.08 17.11
C GLU A 359 -14.57 4.79 17.34
N LEU A 360 -15.38 5.84 17.34
CA LEU A 360 -16.84 5.74 17.42
C LEU A 360 -17.39 5.88 16.01
N VAL A 361 -18.07 4.86 15.51
CA VAL A 361 -18.64 4.83 14.15
C VAL A 361 -20.15 4.87 14.23
N GLY A 362 -20.78 5.67 13.37
CA GLY A 362 -22.24 5.75 13.24
C GLY A 362 -22.67 6.23 11.86
N PRO A 363 -23.99 6.35 11.62
CA PRO A 363 -24.52 6.62 10.27
C PRO A 363 -24.11 7.99 9.73
N GLY A 364 -23.79 8.96 10.59
CA GLY A 364 -23.32 10.28 10.18
C GLY A 364 -21.81 10.40 9.96
N GLY A 365 -21.01 9.37 10.30
CA GLY A 365 -19.56 9.39 10.16
C GLY A 365 -18.84 8.71 11.33
N ILE A 366 -17.69 9.27 11.71
CA ILE A 366 -16.78 8.69 12.71
C ILE A 366 -16.19 9.78 13.62
N SER A 367 -15.89 9.43 14.86
CA SER A 367 -15.14 10.27 15.80
C SER A 367 -14.01 9.48 16.45
N PHE A 368 -12.91 10.17 16.74
CA PHE A 368 -11.67 9.60 17.26
C PHE A 368 -11.35 10.26 18.59
N THR A 369 -11.19 9.46 19.65
CA THR A 369 -10.64 9.98 20.91
C THR A 369 -9.19 10.40 20.71
N GLN A 370 -8.69 11.28 21.59
CA GLN A 370 -7.25 11.33 21.84
C GLN A 370 -6.79 10.02 22.51
N PRO A 371 -5.52 9.63 22.34
CA PRO A 371 -4.98 8.42 22.92
C PRO A 371 -4.87 8.54 24.44
N PHE A 372 -5.28 7.49 25.13
CA PHE A 372 -5.00 7.26 26.54
C PHE A 372 -3.60 6.66 26.64
N GLY A 373 -2.71 7.26 27.43
CA GLY A 373 -1.39 6.68 27.67
C GLY A 373 -1.50 5.45 28.56
N VAL A 374 -0.71 4.42 28.30
CA VAL A 374 -0.73 3.17 29.06
C VAL A 374 0.68 2.83 29.53
N HIS A 375 0.81 2.55 30.83
CA HIS A 375 2.05 2.09 31.48
C HIS A 375 1.86 0.72 32.12
N GLY A 376 2.95 0.02 32.42
CA GLY A 376 2.96 -1.19 33.27
C GLY A 376 2.77 -2.52 32.52
N GLY A 377 2.19 -2.46 31.32
CA GLY A 377 2.02 -3.62 30.44
C GLY A 377 3.32 -4.29 29.99
N PRO A 378 3.29 -5.57 29.57
CA PRO A 378 4.44 -6.21 28.92
C PRO A 378 4.82 -5.52 27.59
N GLY A 379 3.97 -4.65 27.06
CA GLY A 379 4.06 -4.09 25.71
C GLY A 379 3.78 -5.17 24.66
N ARG A 380 3.67 -4.76 23.40
CA ARG A 380 3.69 -5.70 22.29
C ARG A 380 5.12 -6.18 22.06
N GLU A 381 5.27 -7.46 21.74
CA GLU A 381 6.58 -8.02 21.39
C GLU A 381 7.10 -7.38 20.09
N VAL A 382 8.30 -6.78 20.14
CA VAL A 382 8.96 -6.25 18.94
C VAL A 382 9.42 -7.42 18.08
N VAL A 383 8.88 -7.50 16.87
CA VAL A 383 9.21 -8.55 15.92
C VAL A 383 10.51 -8.21 15.20
N GLU A 384 11.57 -8.98 15.44
CA GLU A 384 12.85 -8.88 14.74
C GLU A 384 12.90 -9.87 13.58
N VAL A 385 13.10 -9.38 12.36
CA VAL A 385 13.14 -10.19 11.14
C VAL A 385 14.56 -10.18 10.55
N GLY A 386 15.10 -11.37 10.28
CA GLY A 386 16.38 -11.56 9.59
C GLY A 386 16.23 -11.83 8.08
N GLY A 387 15.08 -12.34 7.66
CA GLY A 387 14.72 -12.59 6.27
C GLY A 387 13.28 -13.04 6.12
N ILE A 388 12.74 -12.89 4.91
CA ILE A 388 11.38 -13.32 4.56
C ILE A 388 11.40 -14.22 3.32
N GLU A 389 10.37 -15.05 3.17
CA GLU A 389 10.12 -15.85 1.97
C GLU A 389 8.63 -15.79 1.64
N LEU A 390 8.30 -15.36 0.43
CA LEU A 390 6.97 -15.37 -0.15
C LEU A 390 6.81 -16.61 -1.02
N THR A 391 5.77 -17.40 -0.75
CA THR A 391 5.46 -18.59 -1.55
C THR A 391 4.03 -18.53 -2.06
N ALA A 392 3.77 -19.11 -3.23
CA ALA A 392 2.44 -19.28 -3.78
C ALA A 392 2.06 -20.77 -3.82
N SER A 393 0.80 -21.06 -3.50
CA SER A 393 0.24 -22.42 -3.55
C SER A 393 0.12 -22.99 -4.97
N SER A 394 0.18 -22.13 -5.99
CA SER A 394 0.17 -22.44 -7.41
C SER A 394 0.93 -21.33 -8.15
N THR A 395 1.56 -21.67 -9.28
CA THR A 395 2.16 -20.69 -10.20
C THR A 395 1.13 -20.13 -11.19
N THR A 396 -0.10 -20.63 -11.16
CA THR A 396 -1.18 -20.25 -12.08
C THR A 396 -2.43 -19.90 -11.32
N VAL A 397 -3.04 -18.77 -11.67
CA VAL A 397 -4.32 -18.27 -11.14
C VAL A 397 -5.34 -18.17 -12.28
N THR A 398 -6.59 -18.54 -12.00
CA THR A 398 -7.71 -18.37 -12.95
C THR A 398 -8.84 -17.63 -12.24
N ALA A 399 -9.78 -17.06 -12.98
CA ALA A 399 -10.91 -16.33 -12.40
C ALA A 399 -11.75 -17.20 -11.43
N ASP A 400 -11.80 -18.52 -11.64
CA ASP A 400 -12.60 -19.46 -10.84
C ASP A 400 -11.78 -20.19 -9.76
N GLN A 401 -10.46 -20.03 -9.74
CA GLN A 401 -9.57 -20.71 -8.79
C GLN A 401 -8.60 -19.71 -8.15
N PRO A 402 -8.90 -19.22 -6.93
CA PRO A 402 -8.00 -18.32 -6.22
C PRO A 402 -6.71 -19.04 -5.83
N VAL A 403 -5.62 -18.28 -5.76
CA VAL A 403 -4.30 -18.76 -5.32
C VAL A 403 -4.01 -18.16 -3.96
N GLN A 404 -3.48 -18.96 -3.04
CA GLN A 404 -2.99 -18.47 -1.76
C GLN A 404 -1.51 -18.11 -1.89
N VAL A 405 -1.12 -16.90 -1.48
CA VAL A 405 0.27 -16.59 -1.11
C VAL A 405 0.47 -16.68 0.40
N THR A 406 1.69 -17.01 0.80
CA THR A 406 2.08 -17.15 2.21
C THR A 406 3.45 -16.54 2.40
N THR A 407 3.51 -15.54 3.28
CA THR A 407 4.76 -14.93 3.74
C THR A 407 5.21 -15.66 4.99
N THR A 408 6.45 -16.14 4.98
CA THR A 408 7.13 -16.66 6.17
C THR A 408 8.33 -15.79 6.50
N ALA A 409 8.70 -15.73 7.77
CA ALA A 409 9.84 -14.96 8.23
C ALA A 409 10.73 -15.79 9.15
N THR A 410 12.02 -15.48 9.14
CA THR A 410 13.00 -16.04 10.07
C THR A 410 13.83 -14.95 10.73
N ASP A 411 14.31 -15.20 11.94
CA ASP A 411 15.28 -14.34 12.62
C ASP A 411 16.68 -14.43 11.97
N ALA A 412 17.64 -13.67 12.49
CA ALA A 412 19.03 -13.69 12.00
C ALA A 412 19.75 -15.05 12.20
N GLN A 413 19.16 -16.00 12.94
CA GLN A 413 19.67 -17.35 13.15
C GLN A 413 18.89 -18.41 12.34
N GLY A 414 17.87 -18.01 11.57
CA GLY A 414 17.04 -18.89 10.75
C GLY A 414 15.89 -19.56 11.51
N ALA A 415 15.54 -19.13 12.72
CA ALA A 415 14.37 -19.63 13.44
C ALA A 415 13.10 -18.93 12.95
N PRO A 416 11.94 -19.61 12.85
CA PRO A 416 10.69 -18.98 12.42
C PRO A 416 10.27 -17.83 13.33
N VAL A 417 9.78 -16.75 12.72
CA VAL A 417 9.29 -15.54 13.40
C VAL A 417 7.80 -15.37 13.11
N ASP A 418 7.03 -15.02 14.15
CA ASP A 418 5.63 -14.61 14.00
C ASP A 418 5.58 -13.15 13.55
N LEU A 419 4.85 -12.89 12.46
CA LEU A 419 4.69 -11.55 11.88
C LEU A 419 3.49 -10.79 12.45
N SER A 420 2.80 -11.31 13.46
CA SER A 420 1.64 -10.66 14.07
C SER A 420 1.89 -9.26 14.61
N GLY A 421 3.14 -8.85 14.83
CA GLY A 421 3.57 -7.49 15.21
C GLY A 421 4.27 -6.68 14.11
N ALA A 422 4.32 -7.20 12.88
CA ALA A 422 4.95 -6.54 11.74
C ALA A 422 3.88 -5.99 10.78
N VAL A 423 4.24 -4.96 10.03
CA VAL A 423 3.47 -4.56 8.86
C VAL A 423 3.74 -5.57 7.75
N VAL A 424 2.70 -6.16 7.19
CA VAL A 424 2.77 -7.05 6.03
C VAL A 424 1.81 -6.53 4.96
N ALA A 425 2.36 -6.16 3.81
CA ALA A 425 1.59 -5.56 2.72
C ALA A 425 1.95 -6.20 1.38
N TYR A 426 0.97 -6.32 0.48
CA TYR A 426 1.16 -6.91 -0.85
C TYR A 426 0.88 -5.89 -1.96
N ASP A 427 1.77 -5.77 -2.94
CA ASP A 427 1.59 -5.01 -4.17
C ASP A 427 1.73 -5.91 -5.41
N THR A 428 1.11 -5.52 -6.52
CA THR A 428 1.07 -6.34 -7.73
C THR A 428 1.48 -5.56 -8.97
N VAL A 429 2.10 -6.25 -9.92
CA VAL A 429 2.54 -5.66 -11.19
C VAL A 429 2.14 -6.59 -12.35
N PRO A 430 1.24 -6.17 -13.26
CA PRO A 430 0.48 -4.92 -13.24
C PRO A 430 -0.52 -4.83 -12.05
N GLY A 431 -0.84 -3.60 -11.64
CA GLY A 431 -1.59 -3.33 -10.41
C GLY A 431 -3.10 -3.60 -10.45
N ASP A 432 -3.68 -3.82 -11.63
CA ASP A 432 -5.13 -3.89 -11.83
C ASP A 432 -5.65 -5.26 -12.25
N ILE A 433 -4.75 -6.22 -12.53
CA ILE A 433 -5.11 -7.54 -13.04
C ILE A 433 -5.59 -8.47 -11.92
N ILE A 434 -4.86 -8.50 -10.80
CA ILE A 434 -5.19 -9.30 -9.61
C ILE A 434 -5.22 -8.42 -8.37
N SER A 435 -5.91 -8.88 -7.33
CA SER A 435 -5.84 -8.33 -5.99
C SER A 435 -5.37 -9.40 -5.01
N VAL A 436 -4.70 -8.96 -3.93
CA VAL A 436 -4.28 -9.81 -2.81
C VAL A 436 -5.01 -9.32 -1.57
N ALA A 437 -5.78 -10.19 -0.92
CA ALA A 437 -6.43 -9.90 0.36
C ALA A 437 -5.42 -9.96 1.51
N ASP A 438 -5.77 -9.41 2.68
CA ASP A 438 -4.91 -9.40 3.87
C ASP A 438 -4.53 -10.82 4.34
N ASP A 439 -5.38 -11.81 4.06
CA ASP A 439 -5.10 -13.21 4.35
C ASP A 439 -4.20 -13.89 3.32
N GLY A 440 -3.76 -13.17 2.28
CA GLY A 440 -2.93 -13.66 1.17
C GLY A 440 -3.72 -14.30 0.02
N THR A 441 -5.04 -14.25 0.01
CA THR A 441 -5.86 -14.77 -1.09
C THR A 441 -5.75 -13.89 -2.32
N ILE A 442 -5.39 -14.49 -3.46
CA ILE A 442 -5.30 -13.83 -4.76
C ILE A 442 -6.56 -14.08 -5.57
N THR A 443 -7.15 -13.00 -6.09
CA THR A 443 -8.28 -13.05 -7.02
C THR A 443 -7.99 -12.25 -8.28
N VAL A 444 -8.47 -12.75 -9.43
CA VAL A 444 -8.40 -12.00 -10.70
C VAL A 444 -9.50 -10.94 -10.70
N VAL A 445 -9.12 -9.68 -10.87
CA VAL A 445 -10.03 -8.51 -10.85
C VAL A 445 -10.36 -8.09 -12.29
N ASN A 446 -9.34 -7.84 -13.10
CA ASN A 446 -9.48 -7.51 -14.52
C ASN A 446 -8.76 -8.57 -15.36
N PRO A 447 -9.48 -9.60 -15.84
CA PRO A 447 -8.86 -10.65 -16.64
C PRO A 447 -8.22 -10.08 -17.92
N PRO A 448 -6.96 -10.41 -18.21
CA PRO A 448 -6.29 -9.98 -19.43
C PRO A 448 -6.88 -10.68 -20.67
N LEU A 449 -6.60 -10.13 -21.86
CA LEU A 449 -7.07 -10.71 -23.13
C LEU A 449 -6.34 -12.00 -23.54
N ALA A 450 -5.19 -12.27 -22.93
CA ALA A 450 -4.32 -13.41 -23.15
C ALA A 450 -3.64 -13.77 -21.82
N ASN A 451 -2.97 -14.93 -21.74
CA ASN A 451 -2.33 -15.32 -20.47
C ASN A 451 -1.28 -14.27 -20.08
N MET A 452 -1.18 -13.92 -18.81
CA MET A 452 -0.29 -12.84 -18.38
C MET A 452 0.50 -13.24 -17.15
N ALA A 453 1.80 -12.99 -17.16
CA ALA A 453 2.59 -13.05 -15.94
C ALA A 453 2.34 -11.80 -15.10
N VAL A 454 2.04 -12.00 -13.81
CA VAL A 454 1.81 -10.95 -12.82
C VAL A 454 2.71 -11.21 -11.62
N LYS A 455 3.44 -10.19 -11.17
CA LYS A 455 4.29 -10.26 -9.98
C LYS A 455 3.47 -9.85 -8.76
N VAL A 456 3.60 -10.60 -7.67
CA VAL A 456 3.10 -10.24 -6.34
C VAL A 456 4.31 -10.01 -5.47
N ARG A 457 4.47 -8.79 -4.97
CA ARG A 457 5.54 -8.43 -4.04
C ARG A 457 4.94 -8.31 -2.64
N VAL A 458 5.66 -8.82 -1.65
CA VAL A 458 5.40 -8.55 -0.24
C VAL A 458 6.41 -7.54 0.28
N THR A 459 5.94 -6.60 1.09
CA THR A 459 6.76 -5.74 1.93
C THR A 459 6.45 -6.04 3.39
N VAL A 460 7.48 -6.38 4.17
CA VAL A 460 7.42 -6.58 5.61
C VAL A 460 8.21 -5.49 6.31
N ILE A 461 7.57 -4.73 7.20
CA ILE A 461 8.25 -3.73 8.05
C ILE A 461 8.16 -4.16 9.50
N ALA A 462 9.31 -4.44 10.10
CA ALA A 462 9.44 -4.98 11.45
C ALA A 462 10.70 -4.42 12.11
N ALA A 463 10.62 -4.01 13.38
CA ALA A 463 11.75 -3.42 14.12
C ALA A 463 12.51 -2.30 13.37
N GLY A 464 11.80 -1.48 12.60
CA GLY A 464 12.40 -0.42 11.79
C GLY A 464 13.23 -0.90 10.60
N GLN A 465 13.15 -2.17 10.24
CA GLN A 465 13.74 -2.76 9.04
C GLN A 465 12.66 -3.04 7.99
N VAL A 466 13.03 -2.93 6.73
CA VAL A 466 12.16 -3.22 5.57
C VAL A 466 12.72 -4.44 4.86
N HIS A 467 11.87 -5.45 4.65
CA HIS A 467 12.17 -6.66 3.90
C HIS A 467 11.19 -6.79 2.75
N THR A 468 11.67 -7.19 1.58
CA THR A 468 10.83 -7.43 0.41
C THR A 468 11.17 -8.78 -0.22
N ASP A 469 10.15 -9.41 -0.80
CA ASP A 469 10.28 -10.61 -1.62
C ASP A 469 9.15 -10.63 -2.65
N ASP A 470 9.30 -11.36 -3.75
CA ASP A 470 8.27 -11.43 -4.78
C ASP A 470 8.11 -12.82 -5.41
N VAL A 471 6.91 -13.07 -5.92
CA VAL A 471 6.56 -14.28 -6.69
C VAL A 471 5.87 -13.88 -7.99
N THR A 472 6.18 -14.60 -9.06
CA THR A 472 5.52 -14.43 -10.35
C THR A 472 4.47 -15.53 -10.56
N LEU A 473 3.26 -15.12 -10.94
CA LEU A 473 2.13 -15.98 -11.24
C LEU A 473 1.69 -15.79 -12.69
N THR A 474 1.16 -16.82 -13.32
CA THR A 474 0.47 -16.70 -14.61
C THR A 474 -1.03 -16.62 -14.38
N VAL A 475 -1.65 -15.51 -14.79
CA VAL A 475 -3.10 -15.42 -14.97
C VAL A 475 -3.45 -16.15 -16.25
N ASP A 476 -4.04 -17.33 -16.11
CA ASP A 476 -4.45 -18.18 -17.22
C ASP A 476 -5.92 -17.90 -17.57
N VAL A 477 -6.14 -17.51 -18.83
CA VAL A 477 -7.48 -17.22 -19.39
C VAL A 477 -7.88 -18.25 -20.45
N GLY A 478 -7.15 -19.36 -20.55
CA GLY A 478 -7.34 -20.41 -21.55
C GLY A 478 -6.89 -20.02 -22.95
N SER A 479 -6.03 -19.00 -23.07
CA SER A 479 -5.47 -18.56 -24.35
C SER A 479 -4.20 -19.36 -24.68
N THR A 480 -3.87 -19.49 -25.96
CA THR A 480 -2.52 -19.91 -26.41
C THR A 480 -1.54 -18.75 -26.40
N ASP A 481 -2.06 -17.52 -26.48
CA ASP A 481 -1.29 -16.30 -26.50
C ASP A 481 -0.95 -15.89 -25.08
N ASN A 482 0.19 -15.23 -24.95
CA ASN A 482 0.70 -14.67 -23.71
C ASN A 482 0.97 -13.18 -23.94
N LEU A 483 0.49 -12.34 -23.04
CA LEU A 483 0.64 -10.89 -23.06
C LEU A 483 1.60 -10.46 -21.95
N VAL A 484 2.63 -9.72 -22.36
CA VAL A 484 3.53 -8.98 -21.47
C VAL A 484 3.15 -7.51 -21.53
N VAL A 485 3.00 -6.89 -20.36
CA VAL A 485 2.88 -5.44 -20.18
C VAL A 485 3.96 -5.04 -19.18
N ALA A 486 5.05 -4.48 -19.68
CA ALA A 486 6.25 -4.19 -18.91
C ALA A 486 6.52 -2.67 -18.92
N PRO A 487 6.25 -1.94 -17.84
CA PRO A 487 6.71 -0.56 -17.70
C PRO A 487 8.23 -0.53 -17.46
N VAL A 488 8.84 0.64 -17.64
CA VAL A 488 10.14 0.96 -17.03
C VAL A 488 10.03 0.85 -15.50
N LEU A 489 11.02 0.26 -14.82
CA LEU A 489 10.92 -0.09 -13.39
C LEU A 489 11.68 0.86 -12.46
N THR A 490 12.70 1.54 -12.98
CA THR A 490 13.57 2.46 -12.23
C THR A 490 13.96 3.64 -13.12
N GLY A 491 14.43 4.74 -12.56
CA GLY A 491 14.95 5.88 -13.35
C GLY A 491 16.21 5.53 -14.16
N ASP A 492 16.86 4.41 -13.84
CA ASP A 492 17.98 3.89 -14.65
C ASP A 492 17.50 3.05 -15.85
N ASP A 493 16.17 2.92 -16.06
CA ASP A 493 15.57 2.18 -17.16
C ASP A 493 15.11 3.07 -18.33
N ASP A 494 15.14 4.39 -18.21
CA ASP A 494 14.99 5.32 -19.32
C ASP A 494 16.05 6.42 -19.26
N VAL A 495 16.41 6.95 -20.43
CA VAL A 495 17.50 7.92 -20.50
C VAL A 495 17.42 8.78 -21.73
N GLU A 496 17.87 10.02 -21.58
CA GLU A 496 18.19 10.90 -22.68
C GLU A 496 19.70 11.13 -22.77
N GLU A 497 20.26 10.91 -23.97
CA GLU A 497 21.66 11.17 -24.24
C GLU A 497 21.83 12.30 -25.26
N TYR A 498 22.53 13.37 -24.88
CA TYR A 498 22.86 14.45 -25.80
C TYR A 498 23.82 13.98 -26.90
N VAL A 499 23.38 13.97 -28.16
CA VAL A 499 24.17 13.48 -29.32
C VAL A 499 25.49 14.24 -29.47
N SER A 500 25.54 15.51 -29.09
CA SER A 500 26.73 16.36 -29.24
C SER A 500 27.84 16.08 -28.23
N SER A 501 27.52 15.52 -27.06
CA SER A 501 28.45 15.42 -25.92
C SER A 501 28.47 14.07 -25.22
N GLY A 502 27.47 13.22 -25.45
CA GLY A 502 27.25 11.97 -24.73
C GLY A 502 26.79 12.17 -23.28
N ARG A 503 26.35 13.37 -22.89
CA ARG A 503 25.81 13.60 -21.55
C ARG A 503 24.51 12.82 -21.36
N MET A 504 24.41 12.07 -20.27
CA MET A 504 23.23 11.27 -19.91
C MET A 504 22.36 12.03 -18.90
N TYR A 505 21.04 11.91 -19.05
CA TYR A 505 20.02 12.38 -18.09
C TYR A 505 19.07 11.22 -17.79
N LEU A 506 19.10 10.76 -16.54
CA LEU A 506 18.35 9.59 -16.02
C LEU A 506 17.32 10.02 -14.97
N ASP A 507 17.15 11.33 -14.76
CA ASP A 507 16.33 11.91 -13.69
C ASP A 507 15.40 13.01 -14.23
N SER A 508 15.14 12.98 -15.55
CA SER A 508 14.21 13.89 -16.22
C SER A 508 12.77 13.45 -15.96
N SER A 509 11.83 14.39 -15.81
CA SER A 509 10.39 14.08 -15.73
C SER A 509 9.80 13.64 -17.07
N ASP A 510 10.50 13.98 -18.14
CA ASP A 510 10.06 13.94 -19.53
C ASP A 510 11.15 13.32 -20.41
N LEU A 511 10.68 12.68 -21.49
CA LEU A 511 11.49 12.15 -22.58
C LEU A 511 11.20 12.97 -23.83
N GLU A 512 12.09 13.89 -24.19
CA GLU A 512 12.02 14.60 -25.45
C GLU A 512 12.54 13.68 -26.55
N ILE A 513 11.61 12.97 -27.20
CA ILE A 513 11.96 12.00 -28.23
C ILE A 513 12.66 12.71 -29.39
N VAL A 514 13.99 12.56 -29.33
CA VAL A 514 15.12 13.02 -30.15
C VAL A 514 15.44 14.51 -30.20
N ARG A 515 14.62 15.42 -29.62
CA ARG A 515 14.93 16.85 -29.59
C ARG A 515 14.24 17.68 -28.50
N GLU A 516 15.05 18.27 -27.64
CA GLU A 516 14.70 19.35 -26.70
C GLU A 516 15.20 20.72 -27.24
N GLY A 517 14.28 21.53 -27.77
CA GLY A 517 14.61 22.85 -28.31
C GLY A 517 15.63 22.81 -29.45
N THR A 518 16.90 23.15 -29.16
CA THR A 518 18.01 23.07 -30.15
C THR A 518 18.97 21.90 -29.90
N THR A 519 18.70 21.09 -28.89
CA THR A 519 19.53 19.96 -28.49
C THR A 519 19.01 18.69 -29.17
N GLU A 520 19.89 17.92 -29.80
CA GLU A 520 19.54 16.61 -30.31
C GLU A 520 19.88 15.53 -29.28
N GLN A 521 18.92 14.64 -29.04
CA GLN A 521 19.01 13.54 -28.08
C GLN A 521 18.89 12.19 -28.78
N ALA A 522 19.48 11.17 -28.18
CA ALA A 522 19.09 9.77 -28.36
C ALA A 522 18.33 9.35 -27.11
N VAL A 523 17.18 8.69 -27.28
CA VAL A 523 16.39 8.16 -26.16
C VAL A 523 16.66 6.67 -26.02
N GLY A 524 16.90 6.23 -24.78
CA GLY A 524 17.08 4.83 -24.42
C GLY A 524 15.95 4.36 -23.52
N LEU A 525 15.40 3.18 -23.79
CA LEU A 525 14.35 2.56 -22.97
C LEU A 525 14.74 1.13 -22.66
N ARG A 526 14.77 0.77 -21.39
CA ARG A 526 15.08 -0.56 -20.88
C ARG A 526 13.83 -1.16 -20.25
N PHE A 527 13.51 -2.38 -20.64
CA PHE A 527 12.43 -3.16 -20.03
C PHE A 527 13.04 -4.40 -19.41
N ALA A 528 12.99 -4.49 -18.08
CA ALA A 528 13.55 -5.58 -17.29
C ALA A 528 12.49 -6.60 -16.87
N ASP A 529 12.93 -7.70 -16.25
CA ASP A 529 12.06 -8.75 -15.72
C ASP A 529 11.08 -9.33 -16.78
N LEU A 530 11.48 -9.39 -18.06
CA LEU A 530 10.58 -9.79 -19.14
C LEU A 530 10.22 -11.28 -19.04
N PRO A 531 8.92 -11.63 -18.84
CA PRO A 531 8.47 -13.01 -18.66
C PRO A 531 8.29 -13.71 -20.02
N ILE A 532 9.33 -13.66 -20.86
CA ILE A 532 9.35 -14.24 -22.20
C ILE A 532 10.36 -15.41 -22.21
N PRO A 533 9.92 -16.66 -22.40
CA PRO A 533 10.81 -17.81 -22.45
C PRO A 533 11.61 -17.88 -23.75
N ALA A 534 12.75 -18.59 -23.70
CA ALA A 534 13.52 -18.92 -24.89
C ALA A 534 12.67 -19.75 -25.88
N GLY A 535 12.78 -19.41 -27.17
CA GLY A 535 12.01 -20.05 -28.24
C GLY A 535 10.56 -19.54 -28.38
N ALA A 536 10.15 -18.53 -27.62
CA ALA A 536 8.86 -17.88 -27.81
C ALA A 536 8.75 -17.23 -29.20
N GLN A 537 7.58 -17.35 -29.82
CA GLN A 537 7.24 -16.71 -31.10
C GLN A 537 6.48 -15.42 -30.80
N ILE A 538 7.10 -14.27 -31.09
CA ILE A 538 6.52 -12.95 -30.88
C ILE A 538 5.67 -12.56 -32.08
N SER A 539 4.36 -12.37 -31.86
CA SER A 539 3.41 -11.99 -32.90
C SER A 539 3.15 -10.49 -32.99
N GLU A 540 3.36 -9.77 -31.88
CA GLU A 540 3.16 -8.33 -31.79
C GLU A 540 4.08 -7.78 -30.69
N ALA A 541 4.75 -6.67 -30.94
CA ALA A 541 5.42 -5.91 -29.88
C ALA A 541 5.38 -4.41 -30.16
N TYR A 542 5.21 -3.58 -29.13
CA TYR A 542 5.22 -2.13 -29.29
C TYR A 542 5.49 -1.44 -27.95
N VAL A 543 6.01 -0.22 -28.01
CA VAL A 543 6.08 0.67 -26.85
C VAL A 543 4.92 1.66 -26.92
N GLN A 544 4.19 1.81 -25.81
CA GLN A 544 3.17 2.82 -25.60
C GLN A 544 3.78 3.97 -24.79
N PHE A 545 3.69 5.19 -25.33
CA PHE A 545 4.05 6.41 -24.63
C PHE A 545 2.79 7.12 -24.08
N THR A 546 2.97 7.92 -23.05
CA THR A 546 2.00 8.88 -22.52
C THR A 546 2.49 10.29 -22.85
N VAL A 547 1.66 11.12 -23.49
CA VAL A 547 2.05 12.50 -23.84
C VAL A 547 2.36 13.29 -22.58
N ASP A 548 3.49 13.97 -22.59
CA ASP A 548 3.76 15.14 -21.74
C ASP A 548 4.04 16.36 -22.62
N GLU A 549 3.92 17.56 -22.03
CA GLU A 549 4.18 18.85 -22.69
C GLU A 549 3.67 18.93 -24.16
N PRO A 550 2.36 18.81 -24.42
CA PRO A 550 1.82 18.80 -25.79
C PRO A 550 2.20 20.06 -26.60
N GLU A 551 2.48 21.18 -25.93
CA GLU A 551 2.99 22.41 -26.55
C GLU A 551 4.41 22.29 -27.12
N ALA A 552 5.20 21.33 -26.66
CA ALA A 552 6.54 21.07 -27.19
C ALA A 552 6.45 20.45 -28.59
N SER A 553 5.46 19.58 -28.83
CA SER A 553 5.24 18.84 -30.09
C SER A 553 4.94 19.77 -31.27
N THR A 554 5.99 20.20 -31.98
CA THR A 554 5.88 21.26 -33.00
C THR A 554 6.57 20.92 -34.33
N GLU A 555 7.43 19.90 -34.35
CA GLU A 555 8.18 19.49 -35.54
C GLU A 555 7.59 18.23 -36.21
N ASP A 556 7.92 18.05 -37.49
CA ASP A 556 7.69 16.77 -38.19
C ASP A 556 8.55 15.70 -37.54
N PHE A 557 7.98 14.52 -37.27
CA PHE A 557 8.61 13.47 -36.47
C PHE A 557 8.98 12.26 -37.34
N ALA A 558 10.26 11.88 -37.32
CA ALA A 558 10.78 10.71 -38.01
C ALA A 558 12.00 10.12 -37.28
N VAL A 559 11.81 8.98 -36.64
CA VAL A 559 12.84 8.29 -35.86
C VAL A 559 13.03 6.84 -36.30
N ASP A 560 14.21 6.32 -36.00
CA ASP A 560 14.54 4.90 -36.09
C ASP A 560 14.63 4.30 -34.69
N ILE A 561 14.03 3.13 -34.52
CA ILE A 561 14.09 2.33 -33.30
C ILE A 561 14.95 1.10 -33.56
N ARG A 562 15.91 0.85 -32.67
CA ARG A 562 16.80 -0.33 -32.69
C ARG A 562 16.79 -1.00 -31.31
N VAL A 563 17.13 -2.28 -31.26
CA VAL A 563 17.30 -3.04 -30.01
C VAL A 563 18.78 -3.30 -29.74
N GLU A 564 19.21 -3.27 -28.48
CA GLU A 564 20.57 -3.61 -28.08
C GLU A 564 20.86 -5.09 -28.39
N ASP A 565 22.03 -5.38 -28.97
CA ASP A 565 22.43 -6.73 -29.38
C ASP A 565 23.12 -7.49 -28.22
N VAL A 566 22.37 -7.73 -27.15
CA VAL A 566 22.81 -8.43 -25.94
C VAL A 566 21.69 -9.32 -25.39
N ASP A 567 22.04 -10.40 -24.70
CA ASP A 567 21.08 -11.33 -24.11
C ASP A 567 20.33 -10.75 -22.91
N ASP A 568 21.02 -9.97 -22.07
CA ASP A 568 20.48 -9.31 -20.89
C ASP A 568 21.10 -7.91 -20.77
N ALA A 569 20.30 -6.88 -21.05
CA ALA A 569 20.77 -5.51 -21.09
C ALA A 569 20.96 -4.95 -19.67
N THR A 570 22.09 -4.27 -19.42
CA THR A 570 22.33 -3.60 -18.14
C THR A 570 21.57 -2.28 -18.04
N PRO A 571 21.19 -1.84 -16.82
CA PRO A 571 20.65 -0.49 -16.59
C PRO A 571 21.53 0.61 -17.18
N PHE A 572 20.95 1.77 -17.46
CA PHE A 572 21.72 2.94 -17.84
C PHE A 572 22.55 3.45 -16.67
N THR A 573 23.61 4.19 -16.98
CA THR A 573 24.42 4.87 -15.97
C THR A 573 24.72 6.28 -16.45
N THR A 574 25.19 7.13 -15.54
CA THR A 574 25.64 8.49 -15.88
C THR A 574 26.98 8.52 -16.64
N GLU A 575 27.56 7.37 -17.02
CA GLU A 575 28.77 7.33 -17.83
C GLU A 575 28.54 7.98 -19.20
N THR A 576 29.48 8.82 -19.65
CA THR A 576 29.33 9.53 -20.92
C THR A 576 29.17 8.56 -22.09
N ALA A 577 28.14 8.80 -22.89
CA ALA A 577 27.74 8.00 -24.04
C ALA A 577 27.32 6.56 -23.71
N ASN A 578 26.79 6.30 -22.50
CA ASN A 578 26.39 4.96 -22.07
C ASN A 578 25.31 4.34 -22.98
N LEU A 579 24.45 5.11 -23.65
CA LEU A 579 23.46 4.59 -24.59
C LEU A 579 24.08 4.41 -25.98
N THR A 580 24.68 5.46 -26.55
CA THR A 580 25.15 5.41 -27.95
C THR A 580 26.40 4.57 -28.17
N SER A 581 27.16 4.25 -27.10
CA SER A 581 28.32 3.35 -27.17
C SER A 581 27.97 1.86 -27.15
N ARG A 582 26.73 1.48 -26.82
CA ARG A 582 26.28 0.08 -26.86
C ARG A 582 26.17 -0.44 -28.30
N ALA A 583 26.23 -1.75 -28.46
CA ALA A 583 26.03 -2.40 -29.75
C ALA A 583 24.52 -2.61 -29.99
N PHE A 584 24.03 -2.20 -31.15
CA PHE A 584 22.60 -2.33 -31.52
C PHE A 584 22.45 -3.16 -32.79
N SER A 585 21.24 -3.69 -32.98
CA SER A 585 20.82 -4.39 -34.19
C SER A 585 21.11 -3.58 -35.46
N GLU A 586 21.53 -4.26 -36.53
CA GLU A 586 21.63 -3.64 -37.85
C GLU A 586 20.25 -3.24 -38.39
N GLN A 587 19.23 -4.06 -38.10
CA GLN A 587 17.84 -3.76 -38.43
C GLN A 587 17.31 -2.64 -37.54
N ALA A 588 16.52 -1.75 -38.14
CA ALA A 588 15.77 -0.72 -37.45
C ALA A 588 14.30 -0.74 -37.91
N VAL A 589 13.41 -0.31 -37.04
CA VAL A 589 12.02 -0.01 -37.37
C VAL A 589 11.87 1.51 -37.45
N SER A 590 11.42 2.00 -38.60
CA SER A 590 11.17 3.43 -38.78
C SER A 590 9.80 3.81 -38.22
N TRP A 591 9.76 4.84 -37.38
CA TRP A 591 8.55 5.45 -36.84
C TRP A 591 8.47 6.89 -37.35
N ALA A 592 7.59 7.10 -38.31
CA ALA A 592 7.40 8.38 -39.01
C ALA A 592 5.90 8.63 -39.24
N ASP A 593 5.58 9.79 -39.80
CA ASP A 593 4.21 10.23 -40.10
C ASP A 593 3.28 10.28 -38.85
N VAL A 594 3.87 10.47 -37.67
CA VAL A 594 3.13 10.59 -36.40
C VAL A 594 2.53 11.99 -36.30
N PRO A 595 1.23 12.15 -35.99
CA PRO A 595 0.64 13.47 -35.81
C PRO A 595 1.24 14.20 -34.61
N LEU A 596 1.02 15.51 -34.52
CA LEU A 596 1.40 16.26 -33.32
C LEU A 596 0.62 15.73 -32.12
N TRP A 597 1.31 15.53 -30.99
CA TRP A 597 0.67 15.20 -29.73
C TRP A 597 0.15 16.48 -29.09
N THR A 598 -1.17 16.62 -29.00
CA THR A 598 -1.82 17.92 -28.65
C THR A 598 -2.65 17.87 -27.39
N VAL A 599 -2.72 16.70 -26.74
CA VAL A 599 -3.52 16.46 -25.55
C VAL A 599 -2.60 15.88 -24.48
N ASP A 600 -2.47 16.62 -23.37
CA ASP A 600 -1.72 16.19 -22.19
C ASP A 600 -2.26 14.85 -21.66
N ARG A 601 -1.36 13.96 -21.25
CA ARG A 601 -1.63 12.59 -20.76
C ARG A 601 -2.34 11.65 -21.74
N GLU A 602 -2.39 11.97 -23.04
CA GLU A 602 -2.96 11.06 -24.02
C GLU A 602 -2.03 9.83 -24.21
N ALA A 603 -2.60 8.63 -24.22
CA ALA A 603 -1.89 7.38 -24.49
C ALA A 603 -2.70 6.56 -25.51
N GLY A 604 -2.74 7.04 -26.75
CA GLY A 604 -3.52 6.46 -27.84
C GLY A 604 -2.67 5.78 -28.91
N PRO A 605 -3.31 5.32 -30.00
CA PRO A 605 -2.62 4.71 -31.14
C PRO A 605 -1.55 5.61 -31.79
N ASP A 606 -1.69 6.93 -31.69
CA ASP A 606 -0.72 7.90 -32.24
C ASP A 606 0.52 8.06 -31.35
N GLN A 607 0.47 7.60 -30.10
CA GLN A 607 1.57 7.56 -29.13
C GLN A 607 2.22 6.16 -29.03
N ARG A 608 1.85 5.27 -29.96
CA ARG A 608 2.33 3.89 -29.99
C ARG A 608 3.37 3.72 -31.10
N THR A 609 4.46 3.01 -30.82
CA THR A 609 5.43 2.65 -31.86
C THR A 609 4.81 1.71 -32.91
N PRO A 610 5.37 1.62 -34.12
CA PRO A 610 5.07 0.53 -35.04
C PRO A 610 5.45 -0.81 -34.42
N ASP A 611 5.05 -1.91 -35.06
CA ASP A 611 5.37 -3.26 -34.58
C ASP A 611 6.88 -3.50 -34.52
N LEU A 612 7.36 -3.81 -33.32
CA LEU A 612 8.75 -4.09 -32.97
C LEU A 612 9.02 -5.60 -32.88
N SER A 613 8.03 -6.47 -33.14
CA SER A 613 8.12 -7.93 -32.97
C SER A 613 9.41 -8.53 -33.54
N ALA A 614 9.79 -8.11 -34.75
CA ALA A 614 10.99 -8.58 -35.43
C ALA A 614 12.31 -8.17 -34.73
N LEU A 615 12.35 -7.03 -34.03
CA LEU A 615 13.52 -6.63 -33.24
C LEU A 615 13.62 -7.49 -31.98
N LEU A 616 12.53 -7.67 -31.25
CA LEU A 616 12.55 -8.50 -30.03
C LEU A 616 12.84 -9.96 -30.36
N GLN A 617 12.29 -10.49 -31.47
CA GLN A 617 12.50 -11.88 -31.87
C GLN A 617 13.99 -12.18 -32.08
N GLN A 618 14.77 -11.23 -32.61
CA GLN A 618 16.23 -11.39 -32.76
C GLN A 618 16.94 -11.63 -31.43
N ILE A 619 16.43 -11.03 -30.34
CA ILE A 619 17.03 -11.18 -29.01
C ILE A 619 16.52 -12.45 -28.34
N VAL A 620 15.22 -12.78 -28.46
CA VAL A 620 14.63 -14.01 -27.89
C VAL A 620 15.18 -15.29 -28.54
N ASP A 621 15.57 -15.23 -29.82
CA ASP A 621 16.14 -16.37 -30.55
C ASP A 621 17.60 -16.67 -30.18
N ARG A 622 18.23 -15.86 -29.31
CA ARG A 622 19.62 -16.07 -28.90
C ARG A 622 19.71 -17.24 -27.93
N ASP A 623 20.73 -18.09 -28.10
CA ASP A 623 20.94 -19.29 -27.28
C ASP A 623 21.05 -19.01 -25.77
N SER A 624 21.42 -17.78 -25.37
CA SER A 624 21.58 -17.37 -23.98
C SER A 624 20.45 -16.46 -23.47
N TRP A 625 19.39 -16.25 -24.25
CA TRP A 625 18.18 -15.61 -23.76
C TRP A 625 17.55 -16.47 -22.66
N ALA A 626 17.18 -15.84 -21.55
CA ALA A 626 16.49 -16.47 -20.43
C ALA A 626 15.29 -15.63 -19.99
N THR A 627 14.27 -16.29 -19.45
CA THR A 627 13.12 -15.60 -18.84
C THR A 627 13.61 -14.66 -17.73
N GLY A 628 13.14 -13.42 -17.75
CA GLY A 628 13.56 -12.37 -16.82
C GLY A 628 14.64 -11.43 -17.37
N ASN A 629 15.29 -11.78 -18.47
CA ASN A 629 16.31 -10.91 -19.10
C ASN A 629 15.69 -9.58 -19.56
N ALA A 630 16.52 -8.53 -19.57
CA ALA A 630 16.12 -7.20 -20.00
C ALA A 630 16.47 -6.91 -21.47
N MET A 631 15.66 -6.06 -22.11
CA MET A 631 15.93 -5.53 -23.45
C MET A 631 16.04 -4.01 -23.42
N VAL A 632 16.93 -3.45 -24.24
CA VAL A 632 17.07 -2.00 -24.43
C VAL A 632 16.71 -1.61 -25.86
N PHE A 633 15.89 -0.59 -26.00
CA PHE A 633 15.63 0.11 -27.26
C PHE A 633 16.38 1.43 -27.30
N LYS A 634 16.85 1.80 -28.49
CA LYS A 634 17.39 3.12 -28.80
C LYS A 634 16.57 3.77 -29.88
N ILE A 635 16.18 5.02 -29.64
CA ILE A 635 15.41 5.86 -30.54
C ILE A 635 16.30 7.04 -30.96
N THR A 636 16.49 7.20 -32.27
CA THR A 636 17.32 8.27 -32.86
C THR A 636 16.69 8.75 -34.15
N GLY A 637 16.76 10.05 -34.45
CA GLY A 637 16.19 10.60 -35.67
C GLY A 637 16.07 12.12 -35.63
N GLU A 638 15.01 12.64 -36.25
CA GLU A 638 14.71 14.06 -36.33
C GLU A 638 13.25 14.34 -35.89
N GLY A 639 12.99 15.58 -35.48
CA GLY A 639 11.68 16.01 -34.96
C GLY A 639 11.58 15.91 -33.45
N ASN A 640 10.37 16.03 -32.92
CA ASN A 640 10.16 15.97 -31.47
C ASN A 640 8.77 15.47 -31.06
N ARG A 641 8.69 14.65 -30.01
CA ARG A 641 7.48 14.34 -29.24
C ARG A 641 7.90 14.24 -27.78
N SER A 642 7.17 14.85 -26.85
CA SER A 642 7.49 14.75 -25.42
C SER A 642 6.57 13.74 -24.75
N ALA A 643 7.15 12.87 -23.92
CA ALA A 643 6.45 11.82 -23.20
C ALA A 643 6.82 11.86 -21.71
N ASP A 644 5.91 11.42 -20.83
CA ASP A 644 6.23 11.16 -19.43
C ASP A 644 7.38 10.13 -19.34
N ALA A 645 8.38 10.41 -18.50
CA ALA A 645 9.45 9.48 -18.10
C ALA A 645 9.05 8.65 -16.86
N PHE A 646 9.94 7.77 -16.39
CA PHE A 646 9.75 7.02 -15.14
C PHE A 646 9.39 7.94 -13.96
N GLU A 647 10.10 9.06 -13.84
CA GLU A 647 10.01 10.06 -12.76
C GLU A 647 8.60 10.65 -12.60
N SER A 648 7.81 10.64 -13.68
CA SER A 648 6.44 11.17 -13.73
C SER A 648 5.37 10.12 -13.41
N ASN A 649 5.75 8.89 -13.02
CA ASN A 649 4.87 7.74 -12.75
C ASN A 649 3.95 7.37 -13.93
N ALA A 650 4.37 7.68 -15.16
CA ALA A 650 3.63 7.38 -16.39
C ALA A 650 4.58 7.05 -17.57
N GLY A 651 5.79 6.57 -17.25
CA GLY A 651 6.83 6.23 -18.20
C GLY A 651 6.43 5.20 -19.25
N PRO A 652 7.24 5.01 -20.30
CA PRO A 652 6.90 4.14 -21.43
C PRO A 652 6.64 2.69 -21.03
N VAL A 653 5.74 2.02 -21.73
CA VAL A 653 5.32 0.64 -21.45
C VAL A 653 5.48 -0.25 -22.68
N LEU A 654 6.25 -1.33 -22.56
CA LEU A 654 6.39 -2.36 -23.58
C LEU A 654 5.23 -3.35 -23.52
N HIS A 655 4.55 -3.54 -24.63
CA HIS A 655 3.55 -4.58 -24.84
C HIS A 655 4.12 -5.65 -25.77
N VAL A 656 4.01 -6.92 -25.40
CA VAL A 656 4.44 -8.06 -26.24
C VAL A 656 3.39 -9.15 -26.21
N VAL A 657 2.99 -9.64 -27.38
CA VAL A 657 2.19 -10.86 -27.52
C VAL A 657 3.07 -11.96 -28.06
N TRP A 658 3.13 -13.09 -27.36
CA TRP A 658 3.92 -14.24 -27.77
C TRP A 658 3.19 -15.57 -27.53
N THR A 659 3.57 -16.58 -28.29
CA THR A 659 3.10 -17.97 -28.14
C THR A 659 4.30 -18.89 -28.02
N MET A 660 4.14 -20.04 -27.38
CA MET A 660 5.08 -21.14 -27.61
C MET A 660 4.78 -21.76 -28.97
N PRO A 661 5.79 -22.15 -29.76
CA PRO A 661 5.56 -22.94 -30.95
C PRO A 661 4.76 -24.19 -30.56
N GLU A 662 3.74 -24.54 -31.36
CA GLU A 662 3.09 -25.85 -31.20
C GLU A 662 4.18 -26.92 -31.26
N GLU A 663 4.20 -27.82 -30.27
CA GLU A 663 4.98 -29.05 -30.40
C GLU A 663 4.47 -29.75 -31.65
N VAL A 664 5.23 -29.66 -32.75
CA VAL A 664 4.98 -30.48 -33.93
C VAL A 664 5.08 -31.92 -33.42
N PRO A 665 4.01 -32.72 -33.45
CA PRO A 665 4.13 -34.14 -33.16
C PRO A 665 5.19 -34.63 -34.12
N ALA A 666 6.31 -35.14 -33.59
CA ALA A 666 7.46 -35.52 -34.39
C ALA A 666 6.96 -36.22 -35.66
N GLU A 667 7.28 -35.67 -36.84
CA GLU A 667 6.95 -36.32 -38.11
C GLU A 667 7.34 -37.79 -37.96
N GLU A 668 6.40 -38.70 -38.21
CA GLU A 668 6.70 -40.13 -38.22
C GLU A 668 7.89 -40.34 -39.16
N ASP A 669 9.07 -40.53 -38.57
CA ASP A 669 10.22 -41.08 -39.25
C ASP A 669 9.75 -42.41 -39.86
N PRO A 670 9.72 -42.57 -41.20
CA PRO A 670 9.19 -43.78 -41.83
C PRO A 670 9.98 -45.04 -41.48
N GLU A 671 11.10 -44.93 -40.77
CA GLU A 671 11.83 -46.06 -40.19
C GLU A 671 12.20 -45.74 -38.74
N GLY A 672 11.19 -45.86 -37.87
CA GLY A 672 11.27 -45.51 -36.46
C GLY A 672 12.39 -46.19 -35.70
N GLU A 673 13.34 -45.38 -35.24
CA GLU A 673 14.06 -45.55 -33.98
C GLU A 673 14.35 -44.16 -33.39
N ARG A 674 13.46 -43.65 -32.53
CA ARG A 674 13.83 -42.60 -31.56
C ARG A 674 13.33 -42.95 -30.17
N GLU A 675 14.30 -43.04 -29.27
CA GLU A 675 14.18 -43.15 -27.82
C GLU A 675 13.43 -41.93 -27.26
N ALA A 676 12.36 -42.18 -26.50
CA ALA A 676 11.72 -41.17 -25.66
C ALA A 676 12.32 -41.24 -24.25
N VAL A 677 12.85 -40.12 -23.77
CA VAL A 677 13.26 -39.91 -22.38
C VAL A 677 12.02 -39.44 -21.61
N ILE A 678 11.64 -40.14 -20.53
CA ILE A 678 10.59 -39.66 -19.61
C ILE A 678 11.08 -39.83 -18.17
N ASP A 679 11.16 -38.71 -17.45
CA ASP A 679 11.32 -38.69 -15.99
C ASP A 679 9.96 -38.94 -15.31
N PHE A 680 9.89 -39.89 -14.37
CA PHE A 680 8.66 -40.12 -13.58
C PHE A 680 8.92 -39.99 -12.07
N ARG A 681 7.91 -39.47 -11.39
CA ARG A 681 7.87 -39.23 -9.95
C ARG A 681 6.85 -40.14 -9.29
N VAL A 682 7.26 -40.98 -8.33
CA VAL A 682 6.36 -41.92 -7.63
C VAL A 682 6.17 -41.49 -6.18
N LYS A 683 4.91 -41.39 -5.74
CA LYS A 683 4.55 -41.08 -4.35
C LYS A 683 4.50 -42.35 -3.52
N THR A 684 5.32 -42.43 -2.48
CA THR A 684 5.34 -43.56 -1.56
C THR A 684 4.22 -43.47 -0.53
N ASN A 685 3.89 -44.59 0.12
CA ASN A 685 2.86 -44.66 1.16
C ASN A 685 3.21 -43.89 2.45
N GLN A 686 4.40 -43.28 2.53
CA GLN A 686 4.82 -42.35 3.60
C GLN A 686 4.74 -40.88 3.16
N GLY A 687 4.16 -40.59 1.99
CA GLY A 687 3.94 -39.23 1.48
C GLY A 687 5.13 -38.59 0.77
N ARG A 688 6.28 -39.28 0.69
CA ARG A 688 7.49 -38.77 0.02
C ARG A 688 7.50 -39.15 -1.46
N PHE A 689 7.87 -38.20 -2.31
CA PHE A 689 8.11 -38.42 -3.74
C PHE A 689 9.55 -38.85 -3.99
N VAL A 690 9.73 -39.79 -4.91
CA VAL A 690 11.04 -40.24 -5.38
C VAL A 690 11.13 -40.02 -6.88
N ASP A 691 12.17 -39.28 -7.29
CA ASP A 691 12.51 -39.04 -8.70
C ASP A 691 13.41 -40.18 -9.18
N ILE A 692 13.02 -40.81 -10.30
CA ILE A 692 13.81 -41.85 -10.96
C ILE A 692 14.58 -41.19 -12.10
N THR A 693 15.87 -40.92 -11.89
CA THR A 693 16.76 -40.33 -12.91
C THR A 693 17.34 -41.38 -13.87
N GLU A 694 17.88 -40.93 -15.01
CA GLU A 694 18.51 -41.74 -16.07
C GLU A 694 19.50 -42.81 -15.54
N ALA A 695 20.26 -42.47 -14.49
CA ALA A 695 21.23 -43.39 -13.86
C ALA A 695 20.58 -44.56 -13.09
N LYS A 696 19.35 -44.40 -12.58
CA LYS A 696 18.57 -45.48 -11.95
C LYS A 696 17.78 -46.29 -12.98
N ALA A 697 17.33 -45.65 -14.06
CA ALA A 697 16.66 -46.31 -15.18
C ALA A 697 17.61 -47.21 -16.00
N ALA A 698 18.90 -46.86 -16.10
CA ALA A 698 19.92 -47.67 -16.78
C ALA A 698 20.12 -49.06 -16.13
N ALA A 699 19.73 -49.25 -14.86
CA ALA A 699 19.77 -50.53 -14.17
C ALA A 699 18.55 -51.43 -14.45
N LEU A 700 17.51 -50.89 -15.11
CA LEU A 700 16.22 -51.55 -15.36
C LEU A 700 15.98 -51.84 -16.85
N ARG A 701 17.05 -51.83 -17.68
CA ARG A 701 17.00 -52.09 -19.13
C ARG A 701 16.45 -53.49 -19.45
N GLU A 702 15.13 -53.58 -19.55
CA GLU A 702 14.35 -54.18 -20.64
C GLU A 702 12.92 -54.40 -20.13
N VAL A 703 11.98 -53.56 -20.62
CA VAL A 703 10.57 -53.84 -20.99
C VAL A 703 9.76 -52.54 -20.91
N ASN A 704 9.24 -52.10 -22.07
CA ASN A 704 8.25 -51.03 -22.21
C ASN A 704 6.84 -51.52 -21.80
N TYR A 705 6.10 -50.72 -21.03
CA TYR A 705 4.74 -51.05 -20.56
C TYR A 705 3.65 -50.32 -21.35
N SER A 706 2.52 -51.00 -21.56
CA SER A 706 1.18 -50.41 -21.59
C SER A 706 0.25 -51.13 -20.60
N THR A 707 -0.53 -50.32 -19.87
CA THR A 707 -1.72 -50.62 -19.04
C THR A 707 -1.73 -51.91 -18.21
N GLY A 708 -1.13 -51.86 -17.01
CA GLY A 708 -1.31 -52.90 -16.00
C GLY A 708 -2.58 -52.71 -15.16
N ARG A 709 -3.45 -53.74 -15.10
CA ARG A 709 -4.55 -53.84 -14.14
C ARG A 709 -4.23 -54.98 -13.15
N VAL A 710 -4.36 -54.74 -11.84
CA VAL A 710 -4.15 -55.79 -10.82
C VAL A 710 -5.28 -56.82 -10.93
N VAL A 711 -4.92 -58.09 -11.12
CA VAL A 711 -5.90 -59.16 -11.38
C VAL A 711 -6.08 -60.08 -10.19
N GLU A 712 -5.09 -60.21 -9.30
CA GLU A 712 -5.16 -61.09 -8.14
C GLU A 712 -4.18 -60.65 -7.04
N ALA A 713 -4.66 -60.56 -5.80
CA ALA A 713 -3.86 -60.22 -4.62
C ALA A 713 -3.81 -61.43 -3.66
N VAL A 714 -2.62 -61.91 -3.35
CA VAL A 714 -2.40 -63.03 -2.42
C VAL A 714 -2.13 -62.45 -1.04
N ARG A 715 -2.99 -62.76 -0.07
CA ARG A 715 -2.89 -62.28 1.31
C ARG A 715 -2.42 -63.41 2.23
N ASP A 716 -1.66 -63.05 3.26
CA ASP A 716 -1.27 -63.98 4.31
C ASP A 716 -2.46 -64.27 5.27
N PHE A 717 -2.24 -65.20 6.21
CA PHE A 717 -3.26 -65.60 7.19
C PHE A 717 -3.69 -64.48 8.15
N GLN A 718 -3.00 -63.32 8.13
CA GLN A 718 -3.31 -62.10 8.88
C GLN A 718 -3.94 -61.01 8.01
N GLY A 719 -4.20 -61.28 6.73
CA GLY A 719 -4.84 -60.36 5.79
C GLY A 719 -3.90 -59.34 5.13
N ARG A 720 -2.59 -59.45 5.36
CA ARG A 720 -1.56 -58.58 4.75
C ARG A 720 -1.25 -59.05 3.34
N GLU A 721 -1.10 -58.13 2.41
CA GLU A 721 -0.82 -58.44 1.01
C GLU A 721 0.63 -58.89 0.87
N LYS A 722 0.84 -60.11 0.36
CA LYS A 722 2.16 -60.75 0.26
C LYS A 722 2.73 -60.65 -1.16
N SER A 723 1.86 -60.73 -2.16
CA SER A 723 2.22 -60.56 -3.57
C SER A 723 1.00 -60.18 -4.38
N PHE A 724 1.18 -59.38 -5.43
CA PHE A 724 0.13 -59.08 -6.40
C PHE A 724 0.57 -59.48 -7.81
N VAL A 725 -0.39 -59.95 -8.61
CA VAL A 725 -0.15 -60.36 -10.00
C VAL A 725 -0.65 -59.27 -10.94
N ILE A 726 0.25 -58.81 -11.80
CA ILE A 726 -0.06 -57.89 -12.90
C ILE A 726 0.00 -58.65 -14.22
N THR A 727 -0.86 -58.23 -15.15
CA THR A 727 -0.79 -58.65 -16.54
C THR A 727 -0.08 -57.58 -17.35
N VAL A 728 0.89 -58.00 -18.16
CA VAL A 728 1.60 -57.13 -19.11
C VAL A 728 1.34 -57.69 -20.50
N GLU A 729 0.76 -56.89 -21.39
CA GLU A 729 0.45 -57.29 -22.76
C GLU A 729 1.38 -56.61 -23.74
N THR A 730 1.84 -57.35 -24.73
CA THR A 730 2.46 -56.83 -25.94
C THR A 730 1.55 -57.11 -27.12
N ALA A 731 1.90 -56.60 -28.31
CA ALA A 731 1.12 -56.82 -29.54
C ALA A 731 0.95 -58.30 -29.93
N THR A 732 1.71 -59.24 -29.33
CA THR A 732 1.69 -60.67 -29.70
C THR A 732 1.70 -61.64 -28.52
N LYS A 733 1.90 -61.16 -27.28
CA LYS A 733 2.02 -62.00 -26.08
C LYS A 733 1.46 -61.35 -24.83
N GLN A 734 0.94 -62.15 -23.93
CA GLN A 734 0.49 -61.75 -22.60
C GLN A 734 1.37 -62.43 -21.55
N TYR A 735 1.88 -61.64 -20.60
CA TYR A 735 2.73 -62.09 -19.50
C TYR A 735 1.99 -61.91 -18.18
N ARG A 736 2.02 -62.93 -17.32
CA ARG A 736 1.62 -62.80 -15.91
C ARG A 736 2.87 -62.63 -15.04
N VAL A 737 2.96 -61.50 -14.34
CA VAL A 737 4.09 -61.17 -13.49
C VAL A 737 3.63 -61.13 -12.03
N ALA A 738 4.22 -61.97 -11.19
CA ALA A 738 4.02 -61.92 -9.75
C ALA A 738 5.05 -60.97 -9.13
N VAL A 739 4.57 -60.02 -8.33
CA VAL A 739 5.39 -59.04 -7.64
C VAL A 739 5.30 -59.29 -6.14
N ASP A 740 6.44 -59.47 -5.49
CA ASP A 740 6.52 -59.55 -4.04
C ASP A 740 6.26 -58.16 -3.44
N ALA A 741 5.28 -58.07 -2.54
CA ALA A 741 4.84 -56.79 -2.00
C ALA A 741 5.82 -56.20 -0.96
N GLU A 742 6.74 -57.01 -0.44
CA GLU A 742 7.71 -56.62 0.59
C GLU A 742 9.08 -56.27 -0.02
N THR A 743 9.52 -57.02 -1.04
CA THR A 743 10.82 -56.78 -1.70
C THR A 743 10.73 -56.03 -3.01
N GLY A 744 9.57 -56.03 -3.67
CA GLY A 744 9.40 -55.48 -5.03
C GLY A 744 9.96 -56.38 -6.13
N ASP A 745 10.45 -57.58 -5.79
CA ASP A 745 10.97 -58.52 -6.78
C ASP A 745 9.85 -59.03 -7.67
N ALA A 746 10.07 -58.98 -8.99
CA ALA A 746 9.10 -59.40 -9.99
C ALA A 746 9.58 -60.66 -10.72
N GLN A 747 8.69 -61.64 -10.87
CA GLN A 747 8.97 -62.87 -11.63
C GLN A 747 7.87 -63.13 -12.67
N VAL A 748 8.28 -63.43 -13.91
CA VAL A 748 7.36 -63.91 -14.95
C VAL A 748 6.93 -65.34 -14.59
N THR A 749 5.63 -65.50 -14.39
CA THR A 749 5.04 -66.78 -13.95
C THR A 749 4.36 -67.53 -15.09
N ASP A 750 3.92 -66.82 -16.13
CA ASP A 750 3.29 -67.43 -17.30
C ASP A 750 3.40 -66.52 -18.54
N VAL A 751 3.39 -67.14 -19.74
CA VAL A 751 3.46 -66.46 -21.04
C VAL A 751 2.47 -67.11 -22.00
N THR A 752 1.54 -66.32 -22.55
CA THR A 752 0.54 -66.75 -23.54
C THR A 752 0.77 -65.99 -24.85
N GLU A 753 0.67 -66.64 -26.00
CA GLU A 753 0.60 -65.92 -27.29
C GLU A 753 -0.81 -65.37 -27.52
N LEU A 754 -0.91 -64.11 -27.94
CA LEU A 754 -2.18 -63.39 -28.14
C LEU A 754 -2.64 -63.42 -29.59
#